data_AF-A0A0Q6P519-F1
#
_entry.id   AF-A0A0Q6P519-F1
#
_cell.length_a   1.000
_cell.length_b   1.000
_cell.length_c   1.000
_cell.angle_alpha   90.00
_cell.angle_beta   90.00
_cell.angle_gamma   90.00
#
_symmetry.space_group_name_H-M   'P 1'
#
loop_
_entity.id
_entity.type
_entity.pdbx_description
1 polymer ?
#
loop_
_entity_poly.entity_id
_entity_poly.type
_entity_poly.pdbx_seq_one_letter_code
_entity_poly.pdbx_strand_id
1 'polypeptide(L)'
;MSGIFLRWGVPAFVTVIGGTVAAVATSGSAIPPDLASRTSAVIAGPEFEWAKLSFDMRDATITGTATTQSMIDEAVAKVAAVHGVRSVTSKVVLAEYVSPFPFIATVEAGVLTLSGGLPDEEARAEILDIAGEGARDETRLMSGAPNRANWLAAVDYALGYARQLDEGEVALADLSLTISGRAKSPDAYASLADNGAAAAPAAVTVAYREVQPALLSPFEWRAEYDGRKLTLSGATPSEALVGELEALAPAGTNVSTSLVLASGAPSEFAVSAKLLLQNLLKLESGSATISDGTSTLAGSPADAAAAESVRVAMTPSAAAVTLGPPLVGEYWLSAERGANGIVLDGFVPDAALRDRLEALDNVDAAGLELGRGAPERFESGIDFVLEALRRMSEGHATIQGTVITVDGRAATVADFAAIETRLELGAPQGLILASTTVKPPLATPFTFAAEKTATGQFSLSGYVPGAAVRKALVAGLPTVASDTTVIADGNPADFEAAALKALGVLQLLDSGKVSYDGASWSLNGAVDTPQEAFAAESAFAATGLRTAGWTYSVSLPGAAETAALPVVDPYIWRAQKSANGRIAFTGFLPTEQLKRYLAGHAGANVVDGTALGAGAPEGFIPAAIGGLDALLGLDEGTLALSAGSWSLTGKLPTTTGRYELETALRTATDTSAWHVAIQAGDAAPVVTPFVWSAVKAADGSFALSGYVPTEEVRRFAAVRAGKVSSDTTLVGSGEPQGFIADSLAGLDALLKLESGEVKYDGKAWSIAGQPLTPADADAARAAVATASDGGAAWIEALAEPTQVAAEPAPVTVETAEPATTEDVPAEPAALEPEPATAATEPAEEAVPAAEATPAAEAPPAAETAPAEQEVAVVEPQPAVEPQPEPATPVVRNYLFDAKKSLGGPITFSGAVPAEPMRRHLAVIAGGEPAEALTISPDLPDDFVTNADAGSRALALLADGEFGLDGDRWVFSGRAETEEAKQAALTALAAVPTLDQWETSVTLLPPLDVCRDKVTAFAARNAIVFQSGSARIADESVPAIDELAGYLGLCPEATVNVEGHTDADGEDEANLALSVSRAEAVVDALILRGIGPERLYAIGYGESLPVASNETRAGKQANRRIVFTLADE
;
A
#
# COMPACT_ATOMS: atom_id res chain seq x y z
N MET A 1 -106.72 -82.67 109.84
CA MET A 1 -106.27 -82.48 108.44
C MET A 1 -105.01 -81.62 108.46
N SER A 2 -103.94 -81.97 107.72
CA SER A 2 -102.79 -81.10 107.33
C SER A 2 -101.61 -81.84 106.68
N GLY A 3 -101.56 -83.18 106.68
CA GLY A 3 -100.39 -83.95 106.24
C GLY A 3 -100.08 -84.01 104.73
N ILE A 4 -100.83 -83.33 103.87
CA ILE A 4 -100.70 -83.47 102.39
C ILE A 4 -99.83 -82.36 101.76
N PHE A 5 -99.89 -81.12 102.25
CA PHE A 5 -99.16 -79.99 101.65
C PHE A 5 -97.63 -80.12 101.77
N LEU A 6 -97.13 -80.68 102.88
CA LEU A 6 -95.70 -80.76 103.17
C LEU A 6 -94.94 -81.77 102.31
N ARG A 7 -95.63 -82.73 101.67
CA ARG A 7 -94.98 -83.82 100.90
C ARG A 7 -94.77 -83.51 99.42
N TRP A 8 -95.46 -82.51 98.86
CA TRP A 8 -95.42 -82.22 97.42
C TRP A 8 -95.24 -80.73 97.06
N GLY A 9 -95.55 -79.79 97.97
CA GLY A 9 -95.38 -78.35 97.67
C GLY A 9 -93.93 -77.87 97.68
N VAL A 10 -93.12 -78.33 98.65
CA VAL A 10 -91.72 -77.90 98.81
C VAL A 10 -90.82 -78.34 97.65
N PRO A 11 -90.87 -79.60 97.15
CA PRO A 11 -90.04 -80.02 96.02
C PRO A 11 -90.31 -79.18 94.75
N ALA A 12 -91.58 -78.93 94.42
CA ALA A 12 -91.93 -78.15 93.23
C ALA A 12 -91.39 -76.71 93.29
N PHE A 13 -91.47 -76.05 94.44
CA PHE A 13 -90.95 -74.69 94.61
C PHE A 13 -89.43 -74.62 94.51
N VAL A 14 -88.72 -75.61 95.10
CA VAL A 14 -87.25 -75.73 95.00
C VAL A 14 -86.81 -76.06 93.56
N THR A 15 -87.56 -76.89 92.81
CA THR A 15 -87.23 -77.18 91.41
C THR A 15 -87.45 -75.97 90.50
N VAL A 16 -88.51 -75.19 90.71
CA VAL A 16 -88.74 -73.95 89.93
C VAL A 16 -87.67 -72.91 90.25
N ILE A 17 -87.38 -72.62 91.52
CA ILE A 17 -86.33 -71.65 91.89
C ILE A 17 -84.95 -72.14 91.44
N GLY A 18 -84.61 -73.42 91.68
CA GLY A 18 -83.34 -74.01 91.25
C GLY A 18 -83.18 -73.99 89.73
N GLY A 19 -84.24 -74.29 88.98
CA GLY A 19 -84.26 -74.21 87.52
C GLY A 19 -84.11 -72.77 87.00
N THR A 20 -84.79 -71.80 87.63
CA THR A 20 -84.64 -70.37 87.27
C THR A 20 -83.25 -69.85 87.60
N VAL A 21 -82.69 -70.17 88.77
CA VAL A 21 -81.32 -69.77 89.16
C VAL A 21 -80.28 -70.42 88.24
N ALA A 22 -80.44 -71.70 87.89
CA ALA A 22 -79.57 -72.38 86.93
C ALA A 22 -79.67 -71.75 85.54
N ALA A 23 -80.87 -71.48 85.03
CA ALA A 23 -81.07 -70.83 83.73
C ALA A 23 -80.47 -69.41 83.68
N VAL A 24 -80.60 -68.62 84.76
CA VAL A 24 -79.95 -67.30 84.89
C VAL A 24 -78.44 -67.42 84.95
N ALA A 25 -77.89 -68.40 85.68
CA ALA A 25 -76.46 -68.65 85.74
C ALA A 25 -75.85 -69.11 84.38
N THR A 26 -76.57 -69.92 83.59
CA THR A 26 -76.09 -70.39 82.29
C THR A 26 -76.31 -69.39 81.14
N SER A 27 -77.26 -68.46 81.27
CA SER A 27 -77.48 -67.41 80.26
C SER A 27 -76.60 -66.16 80.49
N GLY A 28 -76.26 -65.85 81.75
CA GLY A 28 -75.41 -64.72 82.10
C GLY A 28 -74.02 -64.72 81.45
N SER A 29 -73.47 -65.90 81.14
CA SER A 29 -72.14 -66.03 80.49
C SER A 29 -72.17 -65.96 78.96
N ALA A 30 -73.34 -66.03 78.32
CA ALA A 30 -73.47 -66.04 76.86
C ALA A 30 -73.95 -64.70 76.26
N ILE A 31 -74.61 -63.87 77.07
CA ILE A 31 -75.17 -62.57 76.65
C ILE A 31 -74.09 -61.53 76.26
N PRO A 32 -72.98 -61.36 77.01
CA PRO A 32 -71.96 -60.35 76.67
C PRO A 32 -71.29 -60.54 75.29
N PRO A 33 -70.79 -61.73 74.87
CA PRO A 33 -70.14 -61.88 73.57
C PRO A 33 -71.11 -61.72 72.37
N ASP A 34 -72.37 -62.12 72.53
CA ASP A 34 -73.42 -61.96 71.52
C ASP A 34 -73.84 -60.49 71.34
N LEU A 35 -73.98 -59.74 72.44
CA LEU A 35 -74.18 -58.29 72.39
C LEU A 35 -72.97 -57.54 71.83
N ALA A 36 -71.76 -57.93 72.23
CA ALA A 36 -70.53 -57.35 71.70
C ALA A 36 -70.46 -57.52 70.18
N SER A 37 -70.72 -58.72 69.65
CA SER A 37 -70.72 -58.99 68.22
C SER A 37 -71.77 -58.19 67.44
N ARG A 38 -73.04 -58.15 67.90
CA ARG A 38 -74.09 -57.36 67.23
C ARG A 38 -73.79 -55.86 67.26
N THR A 39 -73.24 -55.35 68.36
CA THR A 39 -72.99 -53.92 68.50
C THR A 39 -71.75 -53.51 67.72
N SER A 40 -70.68 -54.32 67.75
CA SER A 40 -69.49 -54.07 66.93
C SER A 40 -69.83 -54.05 65.44
N ALA A 41 -70.79 -54.86 64.98
CA ALA A 41 -71.26 -54.82 63.58
C ALA A 41 -72.01 -53.53 63.19
N VAL A 42 -72.63 -52.82 64.15
CA VAL A 42 -73.36 -51.57 63.91
C VAL A 42 -72.44 -50.34 63.92
N ILE A 43 -71.29 -50.45 64.61
CA ILE A 43 -70.21 -49.47 64.59
C ILE A 43 -68.98 -49.94 63.80
N ALA A 44 -69.16 -50.89 62.87
CA ALA A 44 -68.09 -51.39 62.00
C ALA A 44 -67.80 -50.49 60.78
N GLY A 45 -68.44 -49.32 60.70
CA GLY A 45 -68.17 -48.33 59.66
C GLY A 45 -66.96 -47.47 60.02
N PRO A 46 -66.24 -46.91 59.02
CA PRO A 46 -65.05 -46.08 59.23
C PRO A 46 -65.35 -44.89 60.15
N GLU A 47 -66.58 -44.37 60.14
CA GLU A 47 -66.99 -43.22 60.94
C GLU A 47 -67.00 -43.48 62.47
N PHE A 48 -66.83 -44.73 62.91
CA PHE A 48 -66.78 -45.14 64.31
C PHE A 48 -65.51 -45.91 64.73
N GLU A 49 -64.46 -45.98 63.92
CA GLU A 49 -63.23 -46.73 64.29
C GLU A 49 -62.55 -46.22 65.57
N TRP A 50 -62.72 -44.93 65.87
CA TRP A 50 -62.26 -44.30 67.11
C TRP A 50 -62.98 -44.85 68.37
N ALA A 51 -64.15 -45.47 68.23
CA ALA A 51 -65.05 -45.88 69.32
C ALA A 51 -64.83 -47.34 69.75
N LYS A 52 -64.17 -47.52 70.90
CA LYS A 52 -63.95 -48.83 71.53
C LYS A 52 -65.09 -49.16 72.49
N LEU A 53 -65.76 -50.28 72.24
CA LEU A 53 -66.84 -50.81 73.07
C LEU A 53 -66.35 -51.80 74.12
N SER A 54 -66.87 -51.65 75.33
CA SER A 54 -66.80 -52.66 76.40
C SER A 54 -68.19 -52.87 76.99
N PHE A 55 -68.48 -54.06 77.51
CA PHE A 55 -69.80 -54.41 78.03
C PHE A 55 -69.70 -54.93 79.46
N ASP A 56 -70.51 -54.38 80.36
CA ASP A 56 -70.85 -55.01 81.63
C ASP A 56 -72.28 -55.52 81.54
N MET A 57 -72.42 -56.85 81.40
CA MET A 57 -73.66 -57.58 81.10
C MET A 57 -74.44 -57.07 79.88
N ARG A 58 -75.18 -55.96 80.03
CA ARG A 58 -76.07 -55.34 79.03
C ARG A 58 -75.87 -53.83 78.91
N ASP A 59 -74.97 -53.23 79.69
CA ASP A 59 -74.63 -51.82 79.59
C ASP A 59 -73.35 -51.68 78.76
N ALA A 60 -73.43 -50.89 77.69
CA ALA A 60 -72.29 -50.59 76.85
C ALA A 60 -71.52 -49.40 77.44
N THR A 61 -70.19 -49.48 77.52
CA THR A 61 -69.33 -48.31 77.73
C THR A 61 -68.55 -48.04 76.45
N ILE A 62 -68.74 -46.85 75.88
CA ILE A 62 -67.98 -46.34 74.74
C ILE A 62 -66.77 -45.57 75.28
N THR A 63 -65.58 -45.92 74.81
CA THR A 63 -64.31 -45.23 75.11
C THR A 63 -63.62 -44.89 73.79
N GLY A 64 -62.73 -43.90 73.79
CA GLY A 64 -62.05 -43.45 72.58
C GLY A 64 -61.85 -41.94 72.58
N THR A 65 -61.41 -41.42 71.44
CA THR A 65 -61.23 -39.98 71.22
C THR A 65 -62.06 -39.57 70.02
N ALA A 66 -63.01 -38.64 70.19
CA ALA A 66 -63.80 -38.09 69.09
C ALA A 66 -63.44 -36.63 68.83
N THR A 67 -63.45 -36.21 67.57
CA THR A 67 -63.11 -34.84 67.14
C THR A 67 -64.32 -33.91 67.04
N THR A 68 -65.54 -34.43 67.20
CA THR A 68 -66.75 -33.61 67.36
C THR A 68 -67.73 -34.25 68.35
N GLN A 69 -68.58 -33.43 68.97
CA GLN A 69 -69.66 -33.92 69.83
C GLN A 69 -70.70 -34.75 69.05
N SER A 70 -70.95 -34.42 67.76
CA SER A 70 -71.89 -35.18 66.90
C SER A 70 -71.50 -36.64 66.77
N MET A 71 -70.21 -36.93 66.57
CA MET A 71 -69.71 -38.31 66.48
C MET A 71 -70.00 -39.10 67.77
N ILE A 72 -69.86 -38.48 68.94
CA ILE A 72 -70.17 -39.11 70.23
C ILE A 72 -71.67 -39.40 70.32
N ASP A 73 -72.51 -38.41 69.99
CA ASP A 73 -73.96 -38.53 70.09
C ASP A 73 -74.51 -39.57 69.09
N GLU A 74 -73.98 -39.62 67.88
CA GLU A 74 -74.31 -40.61 66.84
C GLU A 74 -73.85 -42.02 67.21
N ALA A 75 -72.63 -42.18 67.76
CA ALA A 75 -72.14 -43.47 68.23
C ALA A 75 -73.01 -43.99 69.38
N VAL A 76 -73.33 -43.13 70.36
CA VAL A 76 -74.23 -43.45 71.48
C VAL A 76 -75.62 -43.83 70.97
N ALA A 77 -76.16 -43.09 69.99
CA ALA A 77 -77.47 -43.37 69.41
C ALA A 77 -77.49 -44.70 68.63
N LYS A 78 -76.51 -44.98 67.76
CA LYS A 78 -76.39 -46.25 67.03
C LYS A 78 -76.25 -47.43 67.99
N VAL A 79 -75.42 -47.32 69.03
CA VAL A 79 -75.23 -48.37 70.05
C VAL A 79 -76.48 -48.58 70.90
N ALA A 80 -77.17 -47.50 71.31
CA ALA A 80 -78.40 -47.60 72.09
C ALA A 80 -79.57 -48.23 71.30
N ALA A 81 -79.56 -48.12 69.97
CA ALA A 81 -80.57 -48.74 69.10
C ALA A 81 -80.39 -50.27 68.96
N VAL A 82 -79.26 -50.86 69.37
CA VAL A 82 -79.01 -52.30 69.22
C VAL A 82 -79.87 -53.11 70.20
N HIS A 83 -80.68 -54.01 69.64
CA HIS A 83 -81.61 -54.81 70.43
C HIS A 83 -80.89 -55.66 71.49
N GLY A 84 -81.18 -55.37 72.76
CA GLY A 84 -80.62 -56.03 73.93
C GLY A 84 -79.70 -55.15 74.78
N VAL A 85 -79.14 -54.06 74.23
CA VAL A 85 -78.45 -53.03 75.02
C VAL A 85 -79.46 -52.38 75.99
N ARG A 86 -79.04 -52.11 77.23
CA ARG A 86 -79.90 -51.51 78.28
C ARG A 86 -79.58 -50.03 78.50
N SER A 87 -78.31 -49.68 78.56
CA SER A 87 -77.83 -48.31 78.70
C SER A 87 -76.47 -48.16 78.03
N VAL A 88 -76.12 -46.93 77.69
CA VAL A 88 -74.86 -46.60 77.04
C VAL A 88 -74.19 -45.50 77.87
N THR A 89 -72.99 -45.77 78.36
CA THR A 89 -72.16 -44.82 79.09
C THR A 89 -71.05 -44.33 78.17
N SER A 90 -71.05 -43.04 77.83
CA SER A 90 -69.92 -42.43 77.14
C SER A 90 -68.82 -42.09 78.14
N LYS A 91 -67.61 -42.60 77.88
CA LYS A 91 -66.33 -42.18 78.47
C LYS A 91 -65.36 -41.80 77.35
N VAL A 92 -65.89 -41.11 76.35
CA VAL A 92 -65.14 -40.61 75.20
C VAL A 92 -64.47 -39.29 75.58
N VAL A 93 -63.24 -39.11 75.14
CA VAL A 93 -62.51 -37.84 75.26
C VAL A 93 -62.79 -37.03 74.01
N LEU A 94 -63.23 -35.77 74.15
CA LEU A 94 -63.29 -34.84 73.02
C LEU A 94 -61.87 -34.35 72.73
N ALA A 95 -61.45 -34.39 71.47
CA ALA A 95 -60.13 -33.92 71.05
C ALA A 95 -59.97 -32.41 71.27
N GLU A 96 -58.73 -31.95 71.44
CA GLU A 96 -58.41 -30.55 71.65
C GLU A 96 -58.88 -29.68 70.46
N TYR A 97 -59.59 -28.58 70.76
CA TYR A 97 -60.05 -27.65 69.73
C TYR A 97 -58.95 -26.63 69.40
N VAL A 98 -58.53 -26.60 68.14
CA VAL A 98 -57.47 -25.71 67.65
C VAL A 98 -57.98 -24.94 66.43
N SER A 99 -57.77 -23.62 66.43
CA SER A 99 -58.08 -22.73 65.32
C SER A 99 -57.05 -21.58 65.27
N PRO A 100 -56.41 -21.30 64.12
CA PRO A 100 -56.54 -22.03 62.86
C PRO A 100 -56.04 -23.49 62.99
N PHE A 101 -56.66 -24.40 62.24
CA PHE A 101 -56.36 -25.83 62.30
C PHE A 101 -55.00 -26.11 61.62
N PRO A 102 -54.00 -26.66 62.33
CA PRO A 102 -52.64 -26.72 61.83
C PRO A 102 -52.34 -28.06 61.12
N PHE A 103 -51.56 -28.01 60.04
CA PHE A 103 -50.85 -29.18 59.50
C PHE A 103 -49.50 -28.73 59.00
N ILE A 104 -48.45 -29.51 59.29
CA ILE A 104 -47.07 -29.17 58.94
C ILE A 104 -46.40 -30.40 58.34
N ALA A 105 -45.87 -30.23 57.14
CA ALA A 105 -45.07 -31.21 56.42
C ALA A 105 -43.63 -30.66 56.31
N THR A 106 -42.72 -31.19 57.13
CA THR A 106 -41.31 -30.82 57.14
C THR A 106 -40.51 -31.84 56.32
N VAL A 107 -39.57 -31.37 55.51
CA VAL A 107 -38.60 -32.20 54.78
C VAL A 107 -37.22 -31.91 55.36
N GLU A 108 -36.52 -32.94 55.81
CA GLU A 108 -35.14 -32.84 56.29
C GLU A 108 -34.32 -34.02 55.75
N ALA A 109 -33.23 -33.75 55.04
CA ALA A 109 -32.39 -34.75 54.37
C ALA A 109 -33.21 -35.76 53.51
N GLY A 110 -34.21 -35.25 52.78
CA GLY A 110 -35.12 -36.07 51.97
C GLY A 110 -36.16 -36.91 52.74
N VAL A 111 -36.25 -36.79 54.07
CA VAL A 111 -37.27 -37.47 54.89
C VAL A 111 -38.42 -36.52 55.16
N LEU A 112 -39.61 -36.89 54.68
CA LEU A 112 -40.86 -36.20 54.96
C LEU A 112 -41.41 -36.57 56.34
N THR A 113 -41.69 -35.57 57.18
CA THR A 113 -42.31 -35.73 58.51
C THR A 113 -43.58 -34.89 58.60
N LEU A 114 -44.69 -35.54 58.94
CA LEU A 114 -46.02 -34.93 59.05
C LEU A 114 -46.36 -34.68 60.51
N SER A 115 -46.88 -33.50 60.83
CA SER A 115 -47.32 -33.15 62.19
C SER A 115 -48.52 -32.18 62.17
N GLY A 116 -49.14 -31.96 63.33
CA GLY A 116 -50.34 -31.14 63.45
C GLY A 116 -51.63 -31.95 63.64
N GLY A 117 -52.74 -31.38 63.19
CA GLY A 117 -54.10 -31.86 63.43
C GLY A 117 -54.65 -32.79 62.34
N LEU A 118 -55.39 -33.80 62.78
CA LEU A 118 -56.20 -34.70 61.95
C LEU A 118 -57.69 -34.56 62.31
N PRO A 119 -58.59 -34.49 61.32
CA PRO A 119 -60.03 -34.45 61.56
C PRO A 119 -60.61 -35.82 61.98
N ASP A 120 -60.07 -36.92 61.44
CA ASP A 120 -60.49 -38.30 61.68
C ASP A 120 -59.37 -39.29 61.28
N GLU A 121 -59.51 -40.57 61.66
CA GLU A 121 -58.49 -41.61 61.35
C GLU A 121 -58.51 -42.05 59.88
N GLU A 122 -59.65 -41.92 59.19
CA GLU A 122 -59.76 -42.19 57.75
C GLU A 122 -58.94 -41.15 56.96
N ALA A 123 -58.99 -39.88 57.35
CA ALA A 123 -58.18 -38.80 56.78
C ALA A 123 -56.68 -39.03 57.06
N ARG A 124 -56.32 -39.66 58.18
CA ARG A 124 -54.94 -40.06 58.46
C ARG A 124 -54.44 -41.09 57.45
N ALA A 125 -55.26 -42.10 57.13
CA ALA A 125 -54.93 -43.09 56.11
C ALA A 125 -54.79 -42.46 54.71
N GLU A 126 -55.73 -41.59 54.32
CA GLU A 126 -55.67 -40.84 53.05
C GLU A 126 -54.42 -39.95 52.96
N ILE A 127 -54.08 -39.20 54.01
CA ILE A 127 -52.90 -38.32 54.04
C ILE A 127 -51.59 -39.12 53.94
N LEU A 128 -51.52 -40.30 54.54
CA LEU A 128 -50.33 -41.17 54.44
C LEU A 128 -50.16 -41.79 53.04
N ASP A 129 -51.26 -42.14 52.36
CA ASP A 129 -51.22 -42.57 50.95
C ASP A 129 -50.71 -41.45 50.04
N ILE A 130 -51.21 -40.22 50.25
CA ILE A 130 -50.81 -38.99 49.52
C ILE A 130 -49.34 -38.59 49.79
N ALA A 131 -48.85 -38.83 51.00
CA ALA A 131 -47.47 -38.55 51.41
C ALA A 131 -46.47 -39.57 50.85
N GLY A 132 -46.91 -40.82 50.63
CA GLY A 132 -46.12 -41.90 50.05
C GLY A 132 -45.30 -42.71 51.07
N GLU A 133 -44.75 -43.83 50.61
CA GLU A 133 -43.96 -44.73 51.46
C GLU A 133 -42.71 -44.03 52.03
N GLY A 134 -42.50 -44.17 53.34
CA GLY A 134 -41.34 -43.63 54.07
C GLY A 134 -41.60 -42.31 54.82
N ALA A 135 -42.76 -41.68 54.65
CA ALA A 135 -43.16 -40.54 55.46
C ALA A 135 -43.27 -40.91 56.95
N ARG A 136 -42.75 -40.05 57.83
CA ARG A 136 -42.93 -40.14 59.29
C ARG A 136 -44.20 -39.41 59.70
N ASP A 137 -44.92 -39.97 60.66
CA ASP A 137 -46.19 -39.41 61.12
C ASP A 137 -46.19 -39.16 62.63
N GLU A 138 -46.34 -37.88 62.97
CA GLU A 138 -46.46 -37.34 64.32
C GLU A 138 -47.78 -36.55 64.51
N THR A 139 -48.70 -36.65 63.53
CA THR A 139 -50.00 -35.99 63.56
C THR A 139 -50.92 -36.54 64.65
N ARG A 140 -51.93 -35.75 65.06
CA ARG A 140 -52.82 -36.07 66.19
C ARG A 140 -54.25 -35.65 65.89
N LEU A 141 -55.22 -36.44 66.36
CA LEU A 141 -56.64 -36.09 66.27
C LEU A 141 -56.92 -34.77 67.01
N MET A 142 -57.52 -33.81 66.31
CA MET A 142 -57.86 -32.48 66.81
C MET A 142 -59.27 -32.08 66.34
N SER A 143 -59.92 -31.19 67.10
CA SER A 143 -61.20 -30.58 66.76
C SER A 143 -60.97 -29.21 66.11
N GLY A 144 -61.89 -28.76 65.24
CA GLY A 144 -61.83 -27.43 64.61
C GLY A 144 -61.40 -27.42 63.14
N ALA A 145 -61.22 -28.58 62.51
CA ALA A 145 -60.85 -28.69 61.11
C ALA A 145 -61.84 -27.98 60.15
N PRO A 146 -61.35 -27.43 59.03
CA PRO A 146 -62.19 -27.02 57.89
C PRO A 146 -63.03 -28.19 57.33
N ASN A 147 -63.82 -27.92 56.29
CA ASN A 147 -64.53 -28.97 55.56
C ASN A 147 -63.54 -30.07 55.11
N ARG A 148 -63.80 -31.33 55.50
CA ARG A 148 -62.92 -32.49 55.27
C ARG A 148 -62.38 -32.60 53.84
N ALA A 149 -63.23 -32.42 52.83
CA ALA A 149 -62.82 -32.53 51.43
C ALA A 149 -61.91 -31.37 51.00
N ASN A 150 -62.21 -30.14 51.43
CA ASN A 150 -61.34 -28.99 51.17
C ASN A 150 -60.00 -29.10 51.90
N TRP A 151 -60.02 -29.64 53.12
CA TRP A 151 -58.82 -29.88 53.93
C TRP A 151 -57.91 -30.93 53.30
N LEU A 152 -58.45 -32.09 52.90
CA LEU A 152 -57.67 -33.13 52.21
C LEU A 152 -57.09 -32.64 50.87
N ALA A 153 -57.87 -31.88 50.09
CA ALA A 153 -57.37 -31.24 48.88
C ALA A 153 -56.26 -30.20 49.16
N ALA A 154 -56.34 -29.48 50.29
CA ALA A 154 -55.28 -28.58 50.73
C ALA A 154 -54.01 -29.33 51.16
N VAL A 155 -54.16 -30.47 51.84
CA VAL A 155 -53.03 -31.32 52.27
C VAL A 155 -52.34 -31.98 51.08
N ASP A 156 -53.05 -32.53 50.09
CA ASP A 156 -52.42 -33.03 48.86
C ASP A 156 -51.67 -31.93 48.11
N TYR A 157 -52.30 -30.75 47.97
CA TYR A 157 -51.65 -29.59 47.37
C TYR A 157 -50.36 -29.20 48.11
N ALA A 158 -50.41 -29.12 49.44
CA ALA A 158 -49.24 -28.85 50.29
C ALA A 158 -48.14 -29.92 50.16
N LEU A 159 -48.50 -31.20 50.16
CA LEU A 159 -47.56 -32.31 49.97
C LEU A 159 -46.96 -32.32 48.56
N GLY A 160 -47.68 -31.81 47.56
CA GLY A 160 -47.14 -31.50 46.23
C GLY A 160 -45.93 -30.56 46.25
N TYR A 161 -45.94 -29.52 47.11
CA TYR A 161 -44.78 -28.65 47.33
C TYR A 161 -43.67 -29.36 48.10
N ALA A 162 -44.02 -30.06 49.19
CA ALA A 162 -43.03 -30.75 50.02
C ALA A 162 -42.20 -31.77 49.20
N ARG A 163 -42.84 -32.51 48.29
CA ARG A 163 -42.16 -33.43 47.35
C ARG A 163 -41.15 -32.76 46.39
N GLN A 164 -41.12 -31.43 46.28
CA GLN A 164 -40.19 -30.67 45.43
C GLN A 164 -39.04 -30.01 46.22
N LEU A 165 -39.07 -30.07 47.55
CA LEU A 165 -38.03 -29.55 48.44
C LEU A 165 -37.00 -30.64 48.79
N ASP A 166 -35.76 -30.20 49.04
CA ASP A 166 -34.66 -30.99 49.62
C ASP A 166 -34.69 -30.92 51.16
N GLU A 167 -34.96 -29.72 51.65
CA GLU A 167 -35.00 -29.30 53.04
C GLU A 167 -36.02 -28.14 53.14
N GLY A 168 -36.95 -28.17 54.10
CA GLY A 168 -37.94 -27.09 54.25
C GLY A 168 -39.21 -27.47 55.01
N GLU A 169 -40.15 -26.53 55.06
CA GLU A 169 -41.45 -26.68 55.71
C GLU A 169 -42.59 -26.22 54.80
N VAL A 170 -43.64 -27.02 54.74
CA VAL A 170 -44.92 -26.64 54.14
C VAL A 170 -46.00 -26.75 55.20
N ALA A 171 -46.62 -25.62 55.56
CA ALA A 171 -47.60 -25.55 56.63
C ALA A 171 -48.96 -25.01 56.15
N LEU A 172 -50.03 -25.57 56.69
CA LEU A 172 -51.41 -25.13 56.54
C LEU A 172 -51.92 -24.61 57.88
N ALA A 173 -52.54 -23.43 57.84
CA ALA A 173 -53.38 -22.89 58.89
C ALA A 173 -54.80 -22.72 58.33
N ASP A 174 -55.72 -23.61 58.71
CA ASP A 174 -57.00 -23.83 58.04
C ASP A 174 -56.81 -24.14 56.54
N LEU A 175 -57.01 -23.16 55.65
CA LEU A 175 -56.79 -23.31 54.20
C LEU A 175 -55.76 -22.28 53.68
N SER A 176 -54.97 -21.70 54.58
CA SER A 176 -53.87 -20.78 54.30
C SER A 176 -52.56 -21.55 54.27
N LEU A 177 -51.93 -21.63 53.09
CA LEU A 177 -50.69 -22.36 52.83
C LEU A 177 -49.47 -21.44 52.93
N THR A 178 -48.45 -21.86 53.67
CA THR A 178 -47.12 -21.24 53.72
C THR A 178 -46.05 -22.25 53.33
N ILE A 179 -45.11 -21.84 52.48
CA ILE A 179 -44.03 -22.68 51.93
C ILE A 179 -42.69 -22.00 52.20
N SER A 180 -41.75 -22.71 52.82
CA SER A 180 -40.36 -22.26 52.95
C SER A 180 -39.38 -23.42 52.76
N GLY A 181 -38.21 -23.19 52.18
CA GLY A 181 -37.18 -24.23 52.03
C GLY A 181 -36.29 -24.10 50.81
N ARG A 182 -35.51 -25.14 50.51
CA ARG A 182 -34.65 -25.27 49.33
C ARG A 182 -35.22 -26.30 48.36
N ALA A 183 -35.26 -25.98 47.07
CA ALA A 183 -35.65 -26.93 46.03
C ALA A 183 -34.64 -28.09 45.90
N LYS A 184 -35.10 -29.28 45.50
CA LYS A 184 -34.24 -30.47 45.31
C LYS A 184 -33.51 -30.56 43.98
N SER A 185 -33.89 -29.75 43.00
CA SER A 185 -33.21 -29.62 41.72
C SER A 185 -33.54 -28.25 41.09
N PRO A 186 -32.76 -27.77 40.11
CA PRO A 186 -33.10 -26.54 39.39
C PRO A 186 -34.46 -26.61 38.68
N ASP A 187 -34.83 -27.77 38.11
CA ASP A 187 -36.15 -27.99 37.51
C ASP A 187 -37.28 -27.90 38.55
N ALA A 188 -37.04 -28.40 39.77
CA ALA A 188 -37.98 -28.25 40.88
C ALA A 188 -38.07 -26.78 41.32
N TYR A 189 -36.97 -26.03 41.33
CA TYR A 189 -37.00 -24.59 41.61
C TYR A 189 -37.83 -23.82 40.58
N ALA A 190 -37.64 -24.08 39.28
CA ALA A 190 -38.46 -23.49 38.22
C ALA A 190 -39.95 -23.86 38.37
N SER A 191 -40.24 -25.13 38.63
CA SER A 191 -41.60 -25.61 38.90
C SER A 191 -42.25 -24.92 40.12
N LEU A 192 -41.46 -24.57 41.15
CA LEU A 192 -41.90 -23.84 42.34
C LEU A 192 -42.01 -22.33 42.10
N ALA A 193 -41.32 -21.78 41.10
CA ALA A 193 -41.39 -20.37 40.72
C ALA A 193 -42.62 -20.05 39.87
N ASP A 194 -42.91 -20.86 38.85
CA ASP A 194 -43.95 -20.62 37.82
C ASP A 194 -45.40 -20.86 38.29
N ASN A 195 -45.72 -20.46 39.53
CA ASN A 195 -46.96 -20.65 40.29
C ASN A 195 -47.14 -22.01 41.00
N GLY A 196 -46.21 -22.96 40.86
CA GLY A 196 -46.12 -24.14 41.73
C GLY A 196 -46.82 -25.39 41.22
N ALA A 197 -46.79 -26.45 42.02
CA ALA A 197 -47.26 -27.79 41.67
C ALA A 197 -48.79 -27.84 41.45
N ALA A 198 -49.22 -27.66 40.20
CA ALA A 198 -50.61 -27.60 39.74
C ALA A 198 -51.40 -26.36 40.23
N ALA A 199 -52.58 -26.15 39.64
CA ALA A 199 -53.47 -25.06 40.01
C ALA A 199 -54.04 -25.26 41.42
N ALA A 200 -53.98 -24.22 42.26
CA ALA A 200 -54.47 -24.27 43.64
C ALA A 200 -55.96 -24.67 43.69
N PRO A 201 -56.36 -25.58 44.59
CA PRO A 201 -57.77 -25.87 44.83
C PRO A 201 -58.51 -24.58 45.22
N ALA A 202 -59.74 -24.39 44.73
CA ALA A 202 -60.46 -23.11 44.80
C ALA A 202 -60.75 -22.56 46.23
N ALA A 203 -60.48 -23.34 47.27
CA ALA A 203 -60.62 -22.94 48.68
C ALA A 203 -59.29 -22.65 49.39
N VAL A 204 -58.13 -22.84 48.73
CA VAL A 204 -56.79 -22.71 49.31
C VAL A 204 -56.16 -21.38 48.90
N THR A 205 -55.58 -20.67 49.87
CA THR A 205 -54.84 -19.42 49.66
C THR A 205 -53.37 -19.63 49.96
N VAL A 206 -52.48 -19.34 49.01
CA VAL A 206 -51.03 -19.29 49.29
C VAL A 206 -50.72 -17.95 49.95
N ALA A 207 -50.41 -17.96 51.24
CA ALA A 207 -50.18 -16.75 52.04
C ALA A 207 -48.69 -16.34 52.08
N TYR A 208 -47.78 -17.30 51.99
CA TYR A 208 -46.34 -17.03 51.97
C TYR A 208 -45.57 -18.10 51.17
N ARG A 209 -44.54 -17.68 50.44
CA ARG A 209 -43.64 -18.56 49.67
C ARG A 209 -42.23 -17.97 49.68
N GLU A 210 -41.28 -18.70 50.26
CA GLU A 210 -39.84 -18.39 50.20
C GLU A 210 -39.06 -19.67 49.86
N VAL A 211 -38.80 -19.89 48.57
CA VAL A 211 -38.05 -21.05 48.08
C VAL A 211 -36.66 -20.62 47.64
N GLN A 212 -35.63 -21.31 48.09
CA GLN A 212 -34.24 -21.15 47.67
C GLN A 212 -33.90 -22.10 46.51
N PRO A 213 -33.05 -21.68 45.55
CA PRO A 213 -32.55 -22.55 44.49
C PRO A 213 -31.81 -23.79 45.02
N ALA A 214 -31.82 -24.88 44.25
CA ALA A 214 -31.21 -26.14 44.65
C ALA A 214 -29.70 -26.03 44.88
N LEU A 215 -29.19 -26.75 45.89
CA LEU A 215 -27.77 -26.73 46.23
C LEU A 215 -26.98 -27.55 45.20
N LEU A 216 -26.02 -26.94 44.52
CA LEU A 216 -25.05 -27.63 43.68
C LEU A 216 -23.67 -27.63 44.34
N SER A 217 -23.04 -28.81 44.39
CA SER A 217 -21.66 -29.02 44.80
C SER A 217 -21.06 -30.14 43.94
N PRO A 218 -20.05 -29.87 43.09
CA PRO A 218 -19.44 -28.56 42.90
C PRO A 218 -20.37 -27.52 42.29
N PHE A 219 -20.20 -26.26 42.68
CA PHE A 219 -20.84 -25.11 42.02
C PHE A 219 -19.98 -24.70 40.82
N GLU A 220 -20.36 -25.16 39.64
CA GLU A 220 -19.62 -24.94 38.38
C GLU A 220 -20.23 -23.81 37.54
N TRP A 221 -19.40 -22.88 37.08
CA TRP A 221 -19.73 -21.83 36.12
C TRP A 221 -18.67 -21.76 35.03
N ARG A 222 -19.08 -21.56 33.77
CA ARG A 222 -18.19 -21.50 32.62
C ARG A 222 -18.65 -20.44 31.62
N ALA A 223 -17.70 -19.61 31.18
CA ALA A 223 -17.84 -18.71 30.04
C ALA A 223 -16.85 -19.10 28.93
N GLU A 224 -17.29 -19.06 27.68
CA GLU A 224 -16.45 -19.30 26.49
C GLU A 224 -16.65 -18.18 25.48
N TYR A 225 -15.55 -17.73 24.87
CA TYR A 225 -15.57 -16.68 23.85
C TYR A 225 -14.71 -17.10 22.66
N ASP A 226 -15.23 -16.91 21.44
CA ASP A 226 -14.55 -17.25 20.18
C ASP A 226 -14.24 -16.02 19.30
N GLY A 227 -14.45 -14.81 19.83
CA GLY A 227 -14.28 -13.54 19.12
C GLY A 227 -15.57 -13.00 18.50
N ARG A 228 -16.65 -13.79 18.45
CA ARG A 228 -17.97 -13.36 17.93
C ARG A 228 -19.15 -13.83 18.79
N LYS A 229 -19.01 -14.96 19.46
CA LYS A 229 -20.02 -15.60 20.30
C LYS A 229 -19.51 -15.73 21.72
N LEU A 230 -20.34 -15.30 22.68
CA LEU A 230 -20.16 -15.57 24.11
C LEU A 230 -21.12 -16.69 24.53
N THR A 231 -20.61 -17.77 25.10
CA THR A 231 -21.45 -18.85 25.66
C THR A 231 -21.29 -18.89 27.18
N LEU A 232 -22.41 -18.76 27.91
CA LEU A 232 -22.46 -18.82 29.38
C LEU A 232 -23.19 -20.10 29.81
N SER A 233 -22.59 -20.91 30.69
CA SER A 233 -23.13 -22.22 31.07
C SER A 233 -22.78 -22.61 32.51
N GLY A 234 -23.57 -23.53 33.08
CA GLY A 234 -23.43 -23.99 34.46
C GLY A 234 -24.42 -23.34 35.41
N ALA A 235 -23.99 -23.01 36.62
CA ALA A 235 -24.80 -22.53 37.73
C ALA A 235 -24.71 -21.00 37.93
N THR A 236 -25.80 -20.39 38.39
CA THR A 236 -25.85 -18.98 38.80
C THR A 236 -26.70 -18.79 40.07
N PRO A 237 -26.29 -17.94 41.03
CA PRO A 237 -27.04 -17.69 42.26
C PRO A 237 -28.31 -16.86 42.07
N SER A 238 -28.43 -16.08 40.99
CA SER A 238 -29.61 -15.24 40.74
C SER A 238 -29.76 -14.91 39.25
N GLU A 239 -31.00 -14.62 38.85
CA GLU A 239 -31.37 -14.20 37.49
C GLU A 239 -30.85 -12.79 37.18
N ALA A 240 -30.85 -11.90 38.18
CA ALA A 240 -30.27 -10.56 38.05
C ALA A 240 -28.79 -10.62 37.64
N LEU A 241 -28.00 -11.55 38.19
CA LEU A 241 -26.60 -11.73 37.80
C LEU A 241 -26.46 -12.24 36.36
N VAL A 242 -27.43 -13.00 35.82
CA VAL A 242 -27.41 -13.42 34.41
C VAL A 242 -27.46 -12.20 33.50
N GLY A 243 -28.46 -11.32 33.69
CA GLY A 243 -28.57 -10.09 32.91
C GLY A 243 -27.37 -9.15 33.08
N GLU A 244 -26.77 -9.09 34.27
CA GLU A 244 -25.52 -8.34 34.49
C GLU A 244 -24.30 -8.94 33.77
N LEU A 245 -24.22 -10.27 33.60
CA LEU A 245 -23.14 -10.94 32.86
C LEU A 245 -23.35 -10.81 31.34
N GLU A 246 -24.59 -10.95 30.85
CA GLU A 246 -24.93 -10.77 29.44
C GLU A 246 -24.66 -9.33 28.99
N ALA A 247 -24.98 -8.34 29.83
CA ALA A 247 -24.72 -6.91 29.56
C ALA A 247 -23.23 -6.52 29.52
N LEU A 248 -22.30 -7.41 29.88
CA LEU A 248 -20.86 -7.17 29.71
C LEU A 248 -20.37 -7.45 28.28
N ALA A 249 -21.16 -8.16 27.46
CA ALA A 249 -20.79 -8.47 26.08
C ALA A 249 -20.86 -7.20 25.18
N PRO A 250 -19.85 -6.91 24.34
CA PRO A 250 -19.91 -5.81 23.39
C PRO A 250 -21.09 -5.91 22.42
N ALA A 251 -21.61 -4.77 21.96
CA ALA A 251 -22.67 -4.72 20.95
C ALA A 251 -22.28 -5.50 19.69
N GLY A 252 -23.18 -6.36 19.20
CA GLY A 252 -22.91 -7.28 18.08
C GLY A 252 -22.37 -8.65 18.49
N THR A 253 -21.99 -8.86 19.75
CA THR A 253 -21.61 -10.20 20.27
C THR A 253 -22.85 -11.09 20.36
N ASN A 254 -22.78 -12.30 19.82
CA ASN A 254 -23.88 -13.26 19.90
C ASN A 254 -23.84 -14.01 21.24
N VAL A 255 -24.74 -13.69 22.16
CA VAL A 255 -24.73 -14.26 23.52
C VAL A 255 -25.66 -15.47 23.61
N SER A 256 -25.14 -16.58 24.15
CA SER A 256 -25.79 -17.89 24.22
C SER A 256 -25.75 -18.40 25.65
N THR A 257 -26.84 -18.22 26.39
CA THR A 257 -26.92 -18.56 27.82
C THR A 257 -27.62 -19.90 28.06
N SER A 258 -27.02 -20.71 28.92
CA SER A 258 -27.54 -21.99 29.43
C SER A 258 -27.17 -22.12 30.92
N LEU A 259 -27.31 -21.02 31.66
CA LEU A 259 -27.13 -20.95 33.11
C LEU A 259 -28.41 -21.40 33.82
N VAL A 260 -28.26 -22.10 34.94
CA VAL A 260 -29.37 -22.61 35.75
C VAL A 260 -29.28 -22.09 37.19
N LEU A 261 -30.42 -21.72 37.78
CA LEU A 261 -30.48 -21.15 39.12
C LEU A 261 -30.15 -22.21 40.20
N ALA A 262 -29.14 -21.92 41.02
CA ALA A 262 -28.67 -22.82 42.07
C ALA A 262 -28.05 -22.06 43.26
N SER A 263 -28.11 -22.66 44.44
CA SER A 263 -27.36 -22.24 45.63
C SER A 263 -26.05 -23.04 45.75
N GLY A 264 -25.14 -22.59 46.62
CA GLY A 264 -23.78 -23.15 46.74
C GLY A 264 -22.68 -22.28 46.12
N ALA A 265 -23.02 -21.14 45.53
CA ALA A 265 -22.04 -20.20 44.97
C ALA A 265 -20.99 -19.78 46.04
N PRO A 266 -19.69 -19.73 45.69
CA PRO A 266 -18.65 -19.30 46.61
C PRO A 266 -18.78 -17.81 47.00
N SER A 267 -18.15 -17.42 48.11
CA SER A 267 -18.04 -16.01 48.51
C SER A 267 -17.43 -15.17 47.37
N GLU A 268 -17.97 -13.98 47.14
CA GLU A 268 -17.56 -13.07 46.05
C GLU A 268 -17.75 -13.62 44.61
N PHE A 269 -18.53 -14.70 44.41
CA PHE A 269 -18.79 -15.29 43.09
C PHE A 269 -19.18 -14.25 42.03
N ALA A 270 -20.11 -13.35 42.34
CA ALA A 270 -20.58 -12.33 41.40
C ALA A 270 -19.47 -11.35 40.96
N VAL A 271 -18.54 -11.03 41.86
CA VAL A 271 -17.37 -10.19 41.56
C VAL A 271 -16.39 -10.96 40.69
N SER A 272 -16.09 -12.22 41.06
CA SER A 272 -15.19 -13.10 40.30
C SER A 272 -15.68 -13.39 38.88
N ALA A 273 -16.97 -13.74 38.71
CA ALA A 273 -17.56 -14.03 37.41
C ALA A 273 -17.53 -12.82 36.46
N LYS A 274 -17.90 -11.63 36.96
CA LYS A 274 -17.79 -10.37 36.20
C LYS A 274 -16.35 -10.05 35.82
N LEU A 275 -15.41 -10.14 36.77
CA LEU A 275 -14.00 -9.85 36.55
C LEU A 275 -13.36 -10.80 35.53
N LEU A 276 -13.67 -12.10 35.61
CA LEU A 276 -13.23 -13.10 34.63
C LEU A 276 -13.81 -12.80 33.25
N LEU A 277 -15.12 -12.56 33.14
CA LEU A 277 -15.80 -12.30 31.87
C LEU A 277 -15.28 -11.01 31.20
N GLN A 278 -15.10 -9.93 31.96
CA GLN A 278 -14.53 -8.66 31.48
C GLN A 278 -13.12 -8.79 30.91
N ASN A 279 -12.34 -9.77 31.36
CA ASN A 279 -10.98 -9.99 30.86
C ASN A 279 -10.90 -11.10 29.81
N LEU A 280 -11.84 -12.06 29.81
CA LEU A 280 -12.07 -12.99 28.72
C LEU A 280 -12.45 -12.25 27.42
N LEU A 281 -13.32 -11.24 27.52
CA LEU A 281 -13.78 -10.43 26.38
C LEU A 281 -12.70 -9.48 25.81
N LYS A 282 -11.51 -9.41 26.41
CA LYS A 282 -10.32 -8.73 25.85
C LYS A 282 -9.41 -9.67 25.05
N LEU A 283 -9.66 -10.97 25.08
CA LEU A 283 -8.93 -11.99 24.33
C LEU A 283 -9.66 -12.22 23.00
N GLU A 284 -8.95 -12.63 21.96
CA GLU A 284 -9.58 -13.04 20.69
C GLU A 284 -10.48 -14.26 20.89
N SER A 285 -10.03 -15.18 21.75
CA SER A 285 -10.76 -16.38 22.13
C SER A 285 -10.26 -16.91 23.46
N GLY A 286 -11.08 -17.69 24.15
CA GLY A 286 -10.72 -18.30 25.43
C GLY A 286 -11.88 -18.90 26.19
N SER A 287 -11.61 -19.26 27.44
CA SER A 287 -12.61 -19.69 28.42
C SER A 287 -12.24 -19.21 29.82
N ALA A 288 -13.26 -18.99 30.64
CA ALA A 288 -13.14 -18.78 32.06
C ALA A 288 -14.00 -19.81 32.81
N THR A 289 -13.51 -20.30 33.96
CA THR A 289 -14.28 -21.21 34.80
C THR A 289 -14.21 -20.80 36.27
N ILE A 290 -15.25 -21.14 37.02
CA ILE A 290 -15.27 -21.15 38.48
C ILE A 290 -15.82 -22.51 38.90
N SER A 291 -15.09 -23.24 39.75
CA SER A 291 -15.54 -24.49 40.37
C SER A 291 -15.14 -24.49 41.84
N ASP A 292 -16.13 -24.48 42.74
CA ASP A 292 -15.95 -24.45 44.21
C ASP A 292 -14.91 -23.42 44.70
N GLY A 293 -14.92 -22.22 44.11
CA GLY A 293 -14.02 -21.11 44.43
C GLY A 293 -12.66 -21.14 43.74
N THR A 294 -12.32 -22.21 43.01
CA THR A 294 -11.16 -22.21 42.10
C THR A 294 -11.56 -21.53 40.80
N SER A 295 -10.87 -20.44 40.46
CA SER A 295 -11.10 -19.66 39.23
C SER A 295 -10.00 -19.89 38.20
N THR A 296 -10.34 -19.96 36.91
CA THR A 296 -9.37 -20.03 35.82
C THR A 296 -9.74 -19.06 34.69
N LEU A 297 -8.74 -18.51 34.03
CA LEU A 297 -8.87 -17.78 32.76
C LEU A 297 -7.81 -18.29 31.78
N ALA A 298 -8.22 -18.78 30.62
CA ALA A 298 -7.30 -19.23 29.58
C ALA A 298 -7.73 -18.70 28.22
N GLY A 299 -6.76 -18.31 27.37
CA GLY A 299 -7.09 -17.82 26.03
C GLY A 299 -5.95 -17.14 25.28
N SER A 300 -6.31 -16.54 24.16
CA SER A 300 -5.40 -16.02 23.14
C SER A 300 -5.51 -14.49 23.06
N PRO A 301 -4.49 -13.73 23.49
CA PRO A 301 -4.53 -12.27 23.45
C PRO A 301 -4.26 -11.73 22.05
N ALA A 302 -4.98 -10.67 21.66
CA ALA A 302 -4.85 -10.02 20.36
C ALA A 302 -3.47 -9.37 20.13
N ASP A 303 -2.82 -8.90 21.20
CA ASP A 303 -1.48 -8.33 21.16
C ASP A 303 -0.80 -8.42 22.54
N ALA A 304 0.46 -7.97 22.64
CA ALA A 304 1.24 -8.01 23.87
C ALA A 304 0.69 -7.08 24.97
N ALA A 305 0.12 -5.92 24.61
CA ALA A 305 -0.48 -4.98 25.55
C ALA A 305 -1.81 -5.51 26.10
N ALA A 306 -2.62 -6.16 25.26
CA ALA A 306 -3.82 -6.89 25.67
C ALA A 306 -3.45 -8.00 26.67
N ALA A 307 -2.42 -8.80 26.37
CA ALA A 307 -1.91 -9.84 27.26
C ALA A 307 -1.49 -9.30 28.64
N GLU A 308 -0.72 -8.20 28.67
CA GLU A 308 -0.29 -7.58 29.92
C GLU A 308 -1.45 -6.92 30.67
N SER A 309 -2.39 -6.28 29.97
CA SER A 309 -3.58 -5.70 30.59
C SER A 309 -4.43 -6.74 31.32
N VAL A 310 -4.49 -7.97 30.80
CA VAL A 310 -5.17 -9.11 31.42
C VAL A 310 -4.36 -9.64 32.60
N ARG A 311 -3.03 -9.80 32.49
CA ARG A 311 -2.19 -10.22 33.63
C ARG A 311 -2.31 -9.25 34.81
N VAL A 312 -2.19 -7.95 34.56
CA VAL A 312 -2.32 -6.90 35.58
C VAL A 312 -3.72 -6.88 36.19
N ALA A 313 -4.77 -6.94 35.38
CA ALA A 313 -6.15 -6.97 35.88
C ALA A 313 -6.49 -8.24 36.69
N MET A 314 -5.84 -9.38 36.40
CA MET A 314 -5.99 -10.63 37.14
C MET A 314 -5.08 -10.75 38.37
N THR A 315 -4.06 -9.90 38.53
CA THR A 315 -3.10 -9.97 39.65
C THR A 315 -3.75 -9.87 41.04
N PRO A 316 -4.83 -9.08 41.28
CA PRO A 316 -5.53 -9.07 42.55
C PRO A 316 -6.40 -10.31 42.82
N SER A 317 -6.57 -11.20 41.83
CA SER A 317 -7.41 -12.39 41.91
C SER A 317 -6.60 -13.64 42.25
N ALA A 318 -7.26 -14.63 42.85
CA ALA A 318 -6.69 -15.97 43.03
C ALA A 318 -6.83 -16.87 41.79
N ALA A 319 -7.15 -16.31 40.62
CA ALA A 319 -7.44 -17.09 39.41
C ALA A 319 -6.14 -17.58 38.74
N ALA A 320 -6.15 -18.84 38.26
CA ALA A 320 -5.08 -19.36 37.42
C ALA A 320 -5.22 -18.83 35.99
N VAL A 321 -4.28 -17.99 35.56
CA VAL A 321 -4.29 -17.34 34.24
C VAL A 321 -3.31 -18.03 33.29
N THR A 322 -3.79 -18.50 32.14
CA THR A 322 -2.98 -19.16 31.09
C THR A 322 -3.21 -18.49 29.74
N LEU A 323 -2.36 -17.52 29.39
CA LEU A 323 -2.43 -16.84 28.09
C LEU A 323 -1.48 -17.48 27.09
N GLY A 324 -1.96 -17.71 25.87
CA GLY A 324 -1.13 -18.05 24.71
C GLY A 324 -0.25 -16.87 24.26
N PRO A 325 0.68 -17.10 23.32
CA PRO A 325 1.47 -16.01 22.74
C PRO A 325 0.57 -14.95 22.06
N PRO A 326 0.94 -13.66 22.09
CA PRO A 326 0.20 -12.60 21.40
C PRO A 326 0.24 -12.79 19.88
N LEU A 327 -0.74 -12.24 19.16
CA LEU A 327 -0.61 -12.09 17.70
C LEU A 327 0.36 -10.93 17.41
N VAL A 328 1.23 -11.11 16.42
CA VAL A 328 2.20 -10.12 15.96
C VAL A 328 1.81 -9.72 14.54
N GLY A 329 1.40 -8.46 14.36
CA GLY A 329 0.91 -7.95 13.07
C GLY A 329 1.99 -7.91 12.00
N GLU A 330 3.15 -7.33 12.30
CA GLU A 330 4.34 -7.40 11.46
C GLU A 330 5.25 -8.53 11.94
N TYR A 331 4.99 -9.75 11.47
CA TYR A 331 5.80 -10.91 11.87
C TYR A 331 7.21 -10.81 11.27
N TRP A 332 8.25 -10.79 12.11
CA TRP A 332 9.63 -10.69 11.64
C TRP A 332 10.63 -11.53 12.44
N LEU A 333 11.73 -11.88 11.78
CA LEU A 333 12.94 -12.44 12.36
C LEU A 333 14.18 -11.87 11.66
N SER A 334 15.20 -11.54 12.43
CA SER A 334 16.51 -11.10 11.98
C SER A 334 17.57 -12.15 12.32
N ALA A 335 18.54 -12.32 11.43
CA ALA A 335 19.70 -13.16 11.64
C ALA A 335 20.98 -12.43 11.21
N GLU A 336 21.92 -12.20 12.13
CA GLU A 336 23.18 -11.54 11.86
C GLU A 336 24.36 -12.49 12.06
N ARG A 337 25.19 -12.66 11.03
CA ARG A 337 26.42 -13.47 11.05
C ARG A 337 27.62 -12.59 11.41
N GLY A 338 28.12 -12.76 12.63
CA GLY A 338 29.37 -12.18 13.09
C GLY A 338 30.53 -13.19 13.20
N ALA A 339 31.65 -12.73 13.76
CA ALA A 339 32.86 -13.54 13.94
C ALA A 339 32.69 -14.73 14.90
N ASN A 340 31.74 -14.65 15.84
CA ASN A 340 31.53 -15.65 16.89
C ASN A 340 30.36 -16.61 16.61
N GLY A 341 29.57 -16.39 15.56
CA GLY A 341 28.34 -17.15 15.29
C GLY A 341 27.27 -16.33 14.58
N ILE A 342 26.05 -16.86 14.55
CA ILE A 342 24.83 -16.17 14.10
C ILE A 342 24.04 -15.75 15.35
N VAL A 343 23.59 -14.49 15.41
CA VAL A 343 22.65 -14.02 16.44
C VAL A 343 21.26 -13.91 15.80
N LEU A 344 20.24 -14.41 16.50
CA LEU A 344 18.84 -14.37 16.09
C LEU A 344 18.02 -13.44 17.00
N ASP A 345 17.14 -12.66 16.38
CA ASP A 345 16.26 -11.69 17.05
C ASP A 345 14.88 -11.68 16.36
N GLY A 346 13.84 -11.26 17.07
CA GLY A 346 12.44 -11.25 16.59
C GLY A 346 11.59 -12.41 17.10
N PHE A 347 10.63 -12.88 16.30
CA PHE A 347 9.53 -13.74 16.76
C PHE A 347 9.56 -15.18 16.22
N VAL A 348 9.10 -16.13 17.05
CA VAL A 348 8.86 -17.53 16.68
C VAL A 348 7.49 -18.04 17.18
N PRO A 349 6.82 -18.95 16.44
CA PRO A 349 5.42 -19.36 16.70
C PRO A 349 5.23 -20.10 18.02
N ASP A 350 6.23 -20.86 18.45
CA ASP A 350 6.20 -21.67 19.66
C ASP A 350 7.60 -21.89 20.25
N ALA A 351 7.62 -22.42 21.48
CA ALA A 351 8.86 -22.71 22.19
C ALA A 351 9.64 -23.88 21.57
N ALA A 352 9.00 -24.82 20.87
CA ALA A 352 9.69 -25.97 20.29
C ALA A 352 10.61 -25.56 19.12
N LEU A 353 10.18 -24.58 18.30
CA LEU A 353 11.06 -23.99 17.29
C LEU A 353 12.21 -23.20 17.93
N ARG A 354 11.92 -22.37 18.94
CA ARG A 354 12.96 -21.60 19.63
C ARG A 354 14.05 -22.50 20.23
N ASP A 355 13.63 -23.53 20.96
CA ASP A 355 14.53 -24.46 21.64
C ASP A 355 15.30 -25.33 20.60
N ARG A 356 14.73 -25.59 19.40
CA ARG A 356 15.45 -26.17 18.25
C ARG A 356 16.55 -25.24 17.72
N LEU A 357 16.30 -23.93 17.65
CA LEU A 357 17.26 -22.94 17.14
C LEU A 357 18.41 -22.71 18.14
N GLU A 358 18.11 -22.65 19.44
CA GLU A 358 19.11 -22.56 20.52
C GLU A 358 20.04 -23.79 20.57
N ALA A 359 19.56 -24.95 20.13
CA ALA A 359 20.35 -26.18 20.06
C ALA A 359 21.33 -26.25 18.85
N LEU A 360 21.41 -25.22 18.00
CA LEU A 360 22.29 -25.19 16.83
C LEU A 360 23.69 -24.66 17.15
N ASP A 361 24.73 -25.34 16.67
CA ASP A 361 26.12 -24.90 16.87
C ASP A 361 26.37 -23.48 16.33
N ASN A 362 26.93 -22.62 17.19
CA ASN A 362 27.24 -21.21 16.93
C ASN A 362 26.02 -20.37 16.51
N VAL A 363 24.85 -20.66 17.06
CA VAL A 363 23.65 -19.80 16.97
C VAL A 363 23.29 -19.31 18.37
N ASP A 364 23.09 -18.01 18.53
CA ASP A 364 22.52 -17.39 19.73
C ASP A 364 21.05 -17.06 19.44
N ALA A 365 20.14 -17.69 20.18
CA ALA A 365 18.70 -17.55 20.05
C ALA A 365 18.06 -16.77 21.21
N ALA A 366 18.86 -16.14 22.08
CA ALA A 366 18.37 -15.49 23.29
C ALA A 366 17.47 -14.25 23.05
N GLY A 367 17.52 -13.66 21.85
CA GLY A 367 16.64 -12.57 21.43
C GLY A 367 15.23 -13.00 20.98
N LEU A 368 14.97 -14.31 20.82
CA LEU A 368 13.71 -14.78 20.21
C LEU A 368 12.52 -14.81 21.20
N GLU A 369 11.48 -14.03 20.87
CA GLU A 369 10.21 -13.97 21.58
C GLU A 369 9.13 -14.89 20.98
N LEU A 370 8.14 -15.27 21.80
CA LEU A 370 7.02 -16.11 21.33
C LEU A 370 5.87 -15.24 20.81
N GLY A 371 5.48 -15.42 19.54
CA GLY A 371 4.39 -14.68 18.91
C GLY A 371 3.65 -15.50 17.86
N ARG A 372 2.32 -15.37 17.78
CA ARG A 372 1.48 -15.93 16.72
C ARG A 372 1.47 -15.00 15.49
N GLY A 373 1.11 -15.53 14.33
CA GLY A 373 1.11 -14.77 13.06
C GLY A 373 2.26 -15.14 12.12
N ALA A 374 3.04 -16.18 12.44
CA ALA A 374 4.11 -16.68 11.58
C ALA A 374 3.55 -17.04 10.18
N PRO A 375 4.18 -16.58 9.09
CA PRO A 375 3.70 -16.87 7.73
C PRO A 375 3.82 -18.36 7.39
N GLU A 376 3.11 -18.78 6.35
CA GLU A 376 3.26 -20.14 5.85
C GLU A 376 4.72 -20.43 5.47
N ARG A 377 5.21 -21.62 5.84
CA ARG A 377 6.60 -22.07 5.63
C ARG A 377 7.69 -21.20 6.30
N PHE A 378 7.37 -20.38 7.30
CA PHE A 378 8.35 -19.58 8.06
C PHE A 378 9.60 -20.36 8.51
N GLU A 379 9.44 -21.58 9.06
CA GLU A 379 10.57 -22.47 9.40
C GLU A 379 11.50 -22.77 8.21
N SER A 380 10.94 -22.96 7.02
CA SER A 380 11.73 -23.19 5.79
C SER A 380 12.49 -21.93 5.37
N GLY A 381 11.94 -20.74 5.65
CA GLY A 381 12.62 -19.46 5.50
C GLY A 381 13.82 -19.34 6.45
N ILE A 382 13.65 -19.70 7.72
CA ILE A 382 14.75 -19.71 8.71
C ILE A 382 15.85 -20.68 8.29
N ASP A 383 15.51 -21.92 7.92
CA ASP A 383 16.49 -22.90 7.43
C ASP A 383 17.21 -22.40 6.15
N PHE A 384 16.51 -21.68 5.26
CA PHE A 384 17.09 -21.05 4.07
C PHE A 384 18.10 -19.96 4.41
N VAL A 385 17.72 -19.03 5.29
CA VAL A 385 18.56 -17.92 5.77
C VAL A 385 19.80 -18.45 6.53
N LEU A 386 19.61 -19.38 7.46
CA LEU A 386 20.72 -19.96 8.24
C LEU A 386 21.72 -20.71 7.35
N GLU A 387 21.28 -21.41 6.30
CA GLU A 387 22.21 -22.09 5.39
C GLU A 387 23.04 -21.10 4.57
N ALA A 388 22.47 -19.97 4.15
CA ALA A 388 23.19 -18.91 3.46
C ALA A 388 24.20 -18.22 4.40
N LEU A 389 23.77 -17.77 5.58
CA LEU A 389 24.62 -17.10 6.58
C LEU A 389 25.75 -17.99 7.10
N ARG A 390 25.57 -19.32 7.17
CA ARG A 390 26.64 -20.27 7.53
C ARG A 390 27.82 -20.24 6.57
N ARG A 391 27.58 -19.93 5.29
CA ARG A 391 28.57 -19.84 4.20
C ARG A 391 29.22 -18.45 4.07
N MET A 392 28.82 -17.49 4.91
CA MET A 392 29.34 -16.12 4.92
C MET A 392 30.38 -15.89 6.02
N SER A 393 31.31 -14.95 5.79
CA SER A 393 32.23 -14.44 6.81
C SER A 393 31.59 -13.37 7.70
N GLU A 394 30.71 -12.57 7.09
CA GLU A 394 29.91 -11.50 7.67
C GLU A 394 28.61 -11.42 6.85
N GLY A 395 27.47 -11.15 7.47
CA GLY A 395 26.21 -11.04 6.74
C GLY A 395 25.01 -10.80 7.64
N HIS A 396 23.90 -10.41 7.04
CA HIS A 396 22.64 -10.12 7.68
C HIS A 396 21.51 -10.61 6.78
N ALA A 397 20.43 -11.10 7.38
CA ALA A 397 19.26 -11.55 6.66
C ALA A 397 18.03 -11.33 7.52
N THR A 398 16.94 -10.86 6.90
CA THR A 398 15.65 -10.72 7.55
C THR A 398 14.61 -11.62 6.90
N ILE A 399 13.60 -11.97 7.68
CA ILE A 399 12.32 -12.48 7.23
C ILE A 399 11.29 -11.49 7.79
N GLN A 400 10.55 -10.78 6.94
CA GLN A 400 9.48 -9.85 7.35
C GLN A 400 8.23 -10.20 6.55
N GLY A 401 7.21 -10.71 7.23
CA GLY A 401 6.12 -11.43 6.59
C GLY A 401 6.68 -12.57 5.72
N THR A 402 6.23 -12.64 4.46
CA THR A 402 6.74 -13.61 3.48
C THR A 402 8.06 -13.20 2.81
N VAL A 403 8.56 -11.99 3.06
CA VAL A 403 9.74 -11.45 2.37
C VAL A 403 11.03 -11.81 3.09
N ILE A 404 12.00 -12.34 2.34
CA ILE A 404 13.36 -12.65 2.76
C ILE A 404 14.32 -11.65 2.12
N THR A 405 15.26 -11.14 2.92
CA THR A 405 16.47 -10.43 2.45
C THR A 405 17.72 -11.20 2.86
N VAL A 406 18.78 -11.18 2.05
CA VAL A 406 20.06 -11.83 2.38
C VAL A 406 21.24 -11.01 1.84
N ASP A 407 21.97 -10.34 2.72
CA ASP A 407 23.09 -9.46 2.39
C ASP A 407 24.37 -9.90 3.15
N GLY A 408 25.54 -9.71 2.56
CA GLY A 408 26.79 -10.07 3.24
C GLY A 408 27.97 -10.38 2.32
N ARG A 409 28.95 -11.10 2.86
CA ARG A 409 30.16 -11.52 2.15
C ARG A 409 30.39 -13.02 2.30
N ALA A 410 30.52 -13.72 1.20
CA ALA A 410 30.84 -15.15 1.19
C ALA A 410 32.23 -15.43 1.79
N ALA A 411 32.34 -16.48 2.60
CA ALA A 411 33.59 -16.83 3.28
C ALA A 411 34.67 -17.35 2.31
N THR A 412 34.26 -18.05 1.25
CA THR A 412 35.14 -18.57 0.20
C THR A 412 34.50 -18.43 -1.19
N VAL A 413 35.27 -18.69 -2.25
CA VAL A 413 34.76 -18.67 -3.64
C VAL A 413 33.78 -19.81 -3.90
N ALA A 414 34.00 -20.97 -3.27
CA ALA A 414 33.10 -22.11 -3.34
C ALA A 414 31.78 -21.82 -2.61
N ASP A 415 31.86 -21.11 -1.48
CA ASP A 415 30.69 -20.63 -0.76
C ASP A 415 29.90 -19.59 -1.53
N PHE A 416 30.58 -18.64 -2.19
CA PHE A 416 29.94 -17.64 -3.04
C PHE A 416 29.10 -18.29 -4.15
N ALA A 417 29.69 -19.22 -4.92
CA ALA A 417 28.98 -19.95 -5.97
C ALA A 417 27.83 -20.83 -5.41
N ALA A 418 27.99 -21.40 -4.22
CA ALA A 418 26.93 -22.17 -3.57
C ALA A 418 25.76 -21.30 -3.07
N ILE A 419 26.05 -20.07 -2.64
CA ILE A 419 25.03 -19.07 -2.30
C ILE A 419 24.33 -18.61 -3.58
N GLU A 420 25.05 -18.17 -4.63
CA GLU A 420 24.46 -17.78 -5.92
C GLU A 420 23.52 -18.86 -6.46
N THR A 421 23.99 -20.12 -6.54
CA THR A 421 23.17 -21.25 -7.01
C THR A 421 21.88 -21.43 -6.19
N ARG A 422 21.90 -21.13 -4.88
CA ARG A 422 20.71 -21.22 -4.03
C ARG A 422 19.75 -20.06 -4.28
N LEU A 423 20.27 -18.85 -4.43
CA LEU A 423 19.46 -17.65 -4.69
C LEU A 423 18.80 -17.74 -6.09
N GLU A 424 19.51 -18.29 -7.09
CA GLU A 424 18.97 -18.59 -8.43
C GLU A 424 17.84 -19.63 -8.42
N LEU A 425 17.81 -20.55 -7.45
CA LEU A 425 16.71 -21.50 -7.26
C LEU A 425 15.47 -20.86 -6.60
N GLY A 426 15.58 -19.62 -6.12
CA GLY A 426 14.53 -18.87 -5.43
C GLY A 426 14.37 -19.22 -3.94
N ALA A 427 13.54 -18.43 -3.27
CA ALA A 427 13.11 -18.71 -1.90
C ALA A 427 12.20 -19.97 -1.84
N PRO A 428 12.03 -20.60 -0.65
CA PRO A 428 11.05 -21.67 -0.46
C PRO A 428 9.63 -21.22 -0.86
N GLN A 429 8.82 -22.16 -1.38
CA GLN A 429 7.43 -21.87 -1.80
C GLN A 429 6.64 -21.14 -0.70
N GLY A 430 5.99 -20.03 -1.08
CA GLY A 430 5.26 -19.14 -0.17
C GLY A 430 6.07 -17.96 0.37
N LEU A 431 7.38 -17.90 0.10
CA LEU A 431 8.27 -16.81 0.51
C LEU A 431 8.88 -16.12 -0.73
N ILE A 432 9.17 -14.82 -0.59
CA ILE A 432 9.63 -13.93 -1.66
C ILE A 432 11.05 -13.47 -1.34
N LEU A 433 11.99 -13.56 -2.29
CA LEU A 433 13.36 -13.09 -2.12
C LEU A 433 13.49 -11.68 -2.70
N ALA A 434 13.50 -10.63 -1.86
CA ALA A 434 13.41 -9.24 -2.34
C ALA A 434 14.77 -8.58 -2.63
N SER A 435 15.79 -8.82 -1.80
CA SER A 435 17.14 -8.26 -2.00
C SER A 435 18.24 -9.25 -1.65
N THR A 436 19.29 -9.27 -2.49
CA THR A 436 20.45 -10.14 -2.30
C THR A 436 21.77 -9.45 -2.65
N THR A 437 22.34 -8.68 -1.72
CA THR A 437 23.67 -8.04 -1.89
C THR A 437 24.78 -8.93 -1.35
N VAL A 438 24.91 -10.13 -1.92
CA VAL A 438 26.00 -11.04 -1.56
C VAL A 438 27.27 -10.67 -2.33
N LYS A 439 28.33 -10.33 -1.61
CA LYS A 439 29.64 -10.00 -2.16
C LYS A 439 30.56 -11.23 -2.15
N PRO A 440 31.43 -11.39 -3.16
CA PRO A 440 32.44 -12.45 -3.16
C PRO A 440 33.51 -12.22 -2.07
N PRO A 441 34.30 -13.24 -1.72
CA PRO A 441 35.38 -13.10 -0.74
C PRO A 441 36.40 -12.05 -1.18
N LEU A 442 37.00 -11.34 -0.22
CA LEU A 442 37.97 -10.27 -0.47
C LEU A 442 39.35 -10.85 -0.80
N ALA A 443 39.90 -10.56 -1.98
CA ALA A 443 41.26 -10.90 -2.35
C ALA A 443 42.24 -9.77 -1.97
N THR A 444 43.27 -10.09 -1.18
CA THR A 444 44.31 -9.14 -0.78
C THR A 444 45.71 -9.72 -1.04
N PRO A 445 46.49 -9.20 -2.00
CA PRO A 445 46.12 -8.21 -3.02
C PRO A 445 45.24 -8.79 -4.14
N PHE A 446 44.34 -7.98 -4.69
CA PHE A 446 43.61 -8.29 -5.91
C PHE A 446 44.53 -8.12 -7.12
N THR A 447 44.85 -9.22 -7.81
CA THR A 447 45.71 -9.22 -9.01
C THR A 447 44.94 -9.70 -10.24
N PHE A 448 45.27 -9.18 -11.42
CA PHE A 448 44.66 -9.59 -12.70
C PHE A 448 45.71 -9.59 -13.80
N ALA A 449 45.63 -10.53 -14.76
CA ALA A 449 46.47 -10.52 -15.94
C ALA A 449 45.79 -11.11 -17.16
N ALA A 450 46.01 -10.47 -18.31
CA ALA A 450 45.63 -10.92 -19.64
C ALA A 450 46.86 -10.92 -20.55
N GLU A 451 47.17 -12.03 -21.19
CA GLU A 451 48.39 -12.21 -21.98
C GLU A 451 48.06 -12.68 -23.41
N LYS A 452 48.70 -12.08 -24.41
CA LYS A 452 48.64 -12.46 -25.83
C LYS A 452 49.99 -13.07 -26.23
N THR A 453 50.00 -14.34 -26.59
CA THR A 453 51.19 -15.02 -27.09
C THR A 453 51.54 -14.57 -28.52
N ALA A 454 52.78 -14.77 -28.95
CA ALA A 454 53.20 -14.54 -30.34
C ALA A 454 52.50 -15.45 -31.37
N THR A 455 51.74 -16.44 -30.92
CA THR A 455 50.84 -17.27 -31.76
C THR A 455 49.41 -16.70 -31.85
N GLY A 456 49.16 -15.51 -31.28
CA GLY A 456 47.86 -14.84 -31.26
C GLY A 456 46.85 -15.41 -30.26
N GLN A 457 47.26 -16.34 -29.38
CA GLN A 457 46.37 -16.92 -28.37
C GLN A 457 46.33 -16.05 -27.11
N PHE A 458 45.14 -15.90 -26.54
CA PHE A 458 44.95 -15.12 -25.30
C PHE A 458 44.78 -16.02 -24.08
N SER A 459 45.29 -15.61 -22.92
CA SER A 459 45.04 -16.24 -21.62
C SER A 459 44.67 -15.21 -20.55
N LEU A 460 43.72 -15.57 -19.69
CA LEU A 460 43.25 -14.76 -18.56
C LEU A 460 43.59 -15.45 -17.23
N SER A 461 44.04 -14.70 -16.23
CA SER A 461 44.41 -15.21 -14.90
C SER A 461 44.29 -14.14 -13.82
N GLY A 462 44.29 -14.57 -12.55
CA GLY A 462 44.08 -13.70 -11.38
C GLY A 462 42.63 -13.66 -10.94
N TYR A 463 42.15 -12.49 -10.51
CA TYR A 463 40.82 -12.27 -9.96
C TYR A 463 39.96 -11.37 -10.86
N VAL A 464 38.65 -11.53 -10.76
CA VAL A 464 37.63 -10.73 -11.45
C VAL A 464 36.46 -10.43 -10.50
N PRO A 465 35.79 -9.25 -10.59
CA PRO A 465 34.78 -8.83 -9.62
C PRO A 465 33.50 -9.68 -9.61
N GLY A 466 33.17 -10.32 -10.73
CA GLY A 466 31.93 -11.09 -10.91
C GLY A 466 31.88 -11.87 -12.22
N ALA A 467 30.88 -12.74 -12.35
CA ALA A 467 30.69 -13.58 -13.53
C ALA A 467 30.37 -12.77 -14.80
N ALA A 468 29.58 -11.70 -14.67
CA ALA A 468 29.25 -10.79 -15.77
C ALA A 468 30.51 -10.10 -16.34
N VAL A 469 31.35 -9.53 -15.47
CA VAL A 469 32.62 -8.88 -15.86
C VAL A 469 33.55 -9.89 -16.55
N ARG A 470 33.68 -11.11 -15.99
CA ARG A 470 34.46 -12.19 -16.64
C ARG A 470 33.96 -12.48 -18.06
N LYS A 471 32.65 -12.61 -18.23
CA LYS A 471 32.01 -12.85 -19.53
C LYS A 471 32.27 -11.70 -20.51
N ALA A 472 32.24 -10.45 -20.05
CA ALA A 472 32.57 -9.27 -20.86
C ALA A 472 34.04 -9.28 -21.32
N LEU A 473 34.99 -9.56 -20.41
CA LEU A 473 36.42 -9.67 -20.72
C LEU A 473 36.72 -10.79 -21.73
N VAL A 474 36.07 -11.95 -21.60
CA VAL A 474 36.20 -13.06 -22.55
C VAL A 474 35.58 -12.72 -23.90
N ALA A 475 34.40 -12.07 -23.93
CA ALA A 475 33.74 -11.66 -25.16
C ALA A 475 34.49 -10.55 -25.92
N GLY A 476 35.26 -9.71 -25.21
CA GLY A 476 36.15 -8.71 -25.80
C GLY A 476 37.42 -9.26 -26.46
N LEU A 477 37.63 -10.59 -26.45
CA LEU A 477 38.82 -11.25 -26.99
C LEU A 477 38.48 -12.25 -28.11
N PRO A 478 39.22 -12.29 -29.23
CA PRO A 478 38.85 -13.13 -30.39
C PRO A 478 38.90 -14.63 -30.12
N THR A 479 39.87 -15.11 -29.33
CA THR A 479 40.02 -16.53 -28.98
C THR A 479 40.85 -16.66 -27.69
N VAL A 480 40.18 -16.96 -26.58
CA VAL A 480 40.83 -17.26 -25.30
C VAL A 480 41.19 -18.76 -25.26
N ALA A 481 42.48 -19.07 -25.15
CA ALA A 481 43.00 -20.43 -25.06
C ALA A 481 42.92 -21.00 -23.63
N SER A 482 42.95 -20.14 -22.60
CA SER A 482 42.75 -20.54 -21.19
C SER A 482 42.26 -19.37 -20.34
N ASP A 483 41.20 -19.58 -19.57
CA ASP A 483 40.77 -18.69 -18.49
C ASP A 483 40.92 -19.42 -17.15
N THR A 484 41.79 -18.90 -16.28
CA THR A 484 41.98 -19.40 -14.91
C THR A 484 41.65 -18.31 -13.88
N THR A 485 40.78 -17.36 -14.22
CA THR A 485 40.36 -16.30 -13.29
C THR A 485 39.48 -16.84 -12.16
N VAL A 486 39.48 -16.16 -11.02
CA VAL A 486 38.71 -16.49 -9.81
C VAL A 486 37.81 -15.31 -9.45
N ILE A 487 36.56 -15.54 -9.03
CA ILE A 487 35.68 -14.44 -8.61
C ILE A 487 36.08 -14.01 -7.19
N ALA A 488 36.42 -12.73 -7.01
CA ALA A 488 36.76 -12.14 -5.72
C ALA A 488 36.50 -10.62 -5.73
N ASP A 489 36.32 -10.05 -4.55
CA ASP A 489 36.23 -8.60 -4.31
C ASP A 489 37.64 -8.01 -4.06
N GLY A 490 37.78 -6.68 -4.11
CA GLY A 490 39.03 -5.94 -3.91
C GLY A 490 39.59 -5.28 -5.17
N ASN A 491 38.81 -5.25 -6.25
CA ASN A 491 39.18 -4.60 -7.51
C ASN A 491 39.19 -3.06 -7.41
N PRO A 492 39.93 -2.36 -8.29
CA PRO A 492 39.78 -0.91 -8.45
C PRO A 492 38.39 -0.56 -9.00
N ALA A 493 37.90 0.65 -8.69
CA ALA A 493 36.53 1.07 -8.99
C ALA A 493 36.20 1.11 -10.49
N ASP A 494 37.20 1.29 -11.35
CA ASP A 494 37.09 1.37 -12.81
C ASP A 494 37.51 0.07 -13.53
N PHE A 495 37.69 -1.04 -12.80
CA PHE A 495 38.32 -2.28 -13.27
C PHE A 495 37.83 -2.76 -14.64
N GLU A 496 36.52 -2.90 -14.84
CA GLU A 496 35.96 -3.44 -16.10
C GLU A 496 36.26 -2.53 -17.29
N ALA A 497 35.97 -1.23 -17.16
CA ALA A 497 36.21 -0.25 -18.22
C ALA A 497 37.70 -0.10 -18.56
N ALA A 498 38.57 -0.10 -17.53
CA ALA A 498 40.01 0.03 -17.71
C ALA A 498 40.62 -1.25 -18.33
N ALA A 499 40.19 -2.43 -17.89
CA ALA A 499 40.58 -3.71 -18.48
C ALA A 499 40.14 -3.82 -19.95
N LEU A 500 38.88 -3.53 -20.28
CA LEU A 500 38.38 -3.62 -21.66
C LEU A 500 39.13 -2.67 -22.61
N LYS A 501 39.41 -1.43 -22.20
CA LYS A 501 40.26 -0.49 -22.97
C LYS A 501 41.65 -1.06 -23.24
N ALA A 502 42.29 -1.64 -22.21
CA ALA A 502 43.61 -2.22 -22.32
C ALA A 502 43.64 -3.49 -23.19
N LEU A 503 42.60 -4.34 -23.13
CA LEU A 503 42.45 -5.50 -24.01
C LEU A 503 42.28 -5.09 -25.49
N GLY A 504 41.66 -3.94 -25.77
CA GLY A 504 41.59 -3.37 -27.11
C GLY A 504 42.97 -3.02 -27.68
N VAL A 505 43.84 -2.39 -26.86
CA VAL A 505 45.23 -2.07 -27.25
C VAL A 505 46.07 -3.35 -27.37
N LEU A 506 45.92 -4.31 -26.44
CA LEU A 506 46.64 -5.60 -26.47
C LEU A 506 46.37 -6.40 -27.76
N GLN A 507 45.19 -6.27 -28.35
CA GLN A 507 44.85 -6.94 -29.61
C GLN A 507 45.70 -6.46 -30.79
N LEU A 508 46.16 -5.20 -30.78
CA LEU A 508 47.01 -4.60 -31.83
C LEU A 508 48.49 -5.01 -31.74
N LEU A 509 48.92 -5.62 -30.64
CA LEU A 509 50.31 -6.07 -30.43
C LEU A 509 50.51 -7.49 -30.97
N ASP A 510 51.69 -7.85 -31.47
CA ASP A 510 51.95 -9.23 -31.90
C ASP A 510 52.06 -10.19 -30.71
N SER A 511 52.62 -9.69 -29.60
CA SER A 511 52.54 -10.33 -28.29
C SER A 511 52.59 -9.28 -27.18
N GLY A 512 52.04 -9.61 -26.00
CA GLY A 512 52.06 -8.68 -24.88
C GLY A 512 51.27 -9.15 -23.67
N LYS A 513 51.25 -8.33 -22.63
CA LYS A 513 50.59 -8.59 -21.36
C LYS A 513 50.01 -7.30 -20.77
N VAL A 514 48.75 -7.36 -20.38
CA VAL A 514 48.11 -6.42 -19.46
C VAL A 514 48.14 -7.04 -18.06
N SER A 515 48.53 -6.28 -17.04
CA SER A 515 48.51 -6.76 -15.66
C SER A 515 48.20 -5.65 -14.64
N TYR A 516 47.45 -6.03 -13.61
CA TYR A 516 47.20 -5.27 -12.37
C TYR A 516 47.78 -6.05 -11.19
N ASP A 517 48.62 -5.39 -10.38
CA ASP A 517 49.36 -6.02 -9.27
C ASP A 517 48.73 -5.81 -7.88
N GLY A 518 47.58 -5.14 -7.82
CA GLY A 518 46.92 -4.72 -6.58
C GLY A 518 47.13 -3.24 -6.24
N ALA A 519 47.97 -2.52 -6.99
CA ALA A 519 48.18 -1.09 -6.84
C ALA A 519 48.23 -0.33 -8.18
N SER A 520 48.83 -0.92 -9.22
CA SER A 520 49.13 -0.26 -10.48
C SER A 520 48.81 -1.13 -11.69
N TRP A 521 48.48 -0.48 -12.81
CA TRP A 521 48.24 -1.14 -14.09
C TRP A 521 49.45 -1.01 -15.02
N SER A 522 49.64 -2.06 -15.83
CA SER A 522 50.74 -2.20 -16.78
C SER A 522 50.27 -2.82 -18.08
N LEU A 523 50.77 -2.32 -19.21
CA LEU A 523 50.59 -2.89 -20.55
C LEU A 523 51.95 -2.93 -21.26
N ASN A 524 52.48 -4.13 -21.50
CA ASN A 524 53.78 -4.33 -22.12
C ASN A 524 53.68 -5.26 -23.32
N GLY A 525 54.49 -5.07 -24.37
CA GLY A 525 54.51 -6.02 -25.50
C GLY A 525 55.50 -5.71 -26.62
N ALA A 526 55.29 -6.36 -27.76
CA ALA A 526 56.13 -6.28 -28.94
C ALA A 526 55.29 -6.23 -30.23
N VAL A 527 55.86 -5.60 -31.25
CA VAL A 527 55.32 -5.48 -32.60
C VAL A 527 56.44 -5.60 -33.64
N ASP A 528 56.14 -6.16 -34.80
CA ASP A 528 57.15 -6.41 -35.84
C ASP A 528 57.48 -5.17 -36.70
N THR A 529 56.51 -4.26 -36.94
CA THR A 529 56.74 -3.07 -37.79
C THR A 529 56.61 -1.71 -37.05
N PRO A 530 57.34 -0.67 -37.50
CA PRO A 530 57.17 0.69 -36.97
C PRO A 530 55.76 1.29 -37.18
N GLN A 531 54.97 0.77 -38.13
CA GLN A 531 53.60 1.21 -38.37
C GLN A 531 52.65 0.64 -37.32
N GLU A 532 52.80 -0.63 -36.95
CA GLU A 532 52.05 -1.25 -35.83
C GLU A 532 52.43 -0.61 -34.50
N ALA A 533 53.72 -0.30 -34.26
CA ALA A 533 54.16 0.43 -33.06
C ALA A 533 53.45 1.80 -32.92
N PHE A 534 53.34 2.54 -34.02
CA PHE A 534 52.65 3.83 -34.03
C PHE A 534 51.13 3.68 -33.87
N ALA A 535 50.53 2.64 -34.46
CA ALA A 535 49.11 2.33 -34.29
C ALA A 535 48.77 1.97 -32.84
N ALA A 536 49.57 1.11 -32.20
CA ALA A 536 49.40 0.74 -30.79
C ALA A 536 49.58 1.93 -29.84
N GLU A 537 50.60 2.76 -30.06
CA GLU A 537 50.84 4.00 -29.29
C GLU A 537 49.66 4.99 -29.44
N SER A 538 49.17 5.17 -30.66
CA SER A 538 48.03 6.06 -30.94
C SER A 538 46.73 5.54 -30.30
N ALA A 539 46.48 4.24 -30.38
CA ALA A 539 45.35 3.60 -29.72
C ALA A 539 45.45 3.74 -28.19
N PHE A 540 46.63 3.50 -27.60
CA PHE A 540 46.84 3.68 -26.17
C PHE A 540 46.63 5.14 -25.73
N ALA A 541 47.14 6.11 -26.48
CA ALA A 541 46.90 7.53 -26.19
C ALA A 541 45.41 7.88 -26.22
N ALA A 542 44.65 7.39 -27.20
CA ALA A 542 43.22 7.64 -27.34
C ALA A 542 42.35 7.07 -26.20
N THR A 543 42.81 6.04 -25.48
CA THR A 543 42.05 5.46 -24.35
C THR A 543 42.02 6.32 -23.08
N GLY A 544 42.95 7.28 -22.96
CA GLY A 544 43.20 8.06 -21.74
C GLY A 544 43.95 7.31 -20.63
N LEU A 545 44.36 6.05 -20.82
CA LEU A 545 44.97 5.26 -19.74
C LEU A 545 46.30 5.84 -19.21
N ARG A 546 47.06 6.57 -20.05
CA ARG A 546 48.32 7.21 -19.64
C ARG A 546 48.14 8.30 -18.58
N THR A 547 47.04 9.06 -18.60
CA THR A 547 46.76 10.07 -17.55
C THR A 547 46.25 9.42 -16.26
N ALA A 548 45.70 8.21 -16.34
CA ALA A 548 45.36 7.36 -15.20
C ALA A 548 46.59 6.63 -14.58
N GLY A 549 47.82 7.04 -14.92
CA GLY A 549 49.05 6.52 -14.31
C GLY A 549 49.49 5.14 -14.79
N TRP A 550 48.93 4.63 -15.89
CA TRP A 550 49.31 3.33 -16.43
C TRP A 550 50.75 3.31 -16.97
N THR A 551 51.47 2.22 -16.66
CA THR A 551 52.76 1.94 -17.30
C THR A 551 52.55 1.29 -18.67
N TYR A 552 53.26 1.77 -19.69
CA TYR A 552 53.15 1.29 -21.07
C TYR A 552 54.53 1.11 -21.69
N SER A 553 54.79 -0.04 -22.29
CA SER A 553 55.99 -0.23 -23.12
C SER A 553 55.73 -1.18 -24.31
N VAL A 554 56.08 -0.74 -25.52
CA VAL A 554 56.00 -1.57 -26.73
C VAL A 554 57.35 -1.53 -27.43
N SER A 555 57.89 -2.72 -27.70
CA SER A 555 59.22 -2.91 -28.26
C SER A 555 59.20 -3.32 -29.74
N LEU A 556 60.12 -2.76 -30.52
CA LEU A 556 60.40 -3.16 -31.89
C LEU A 556 61.64 -4.07 -31.92
N PRO A 557 61.67 -5.14 -32.74
CA PRO A 557 62.86 -5.96 -32.89
C PRO A 557 64.02 -5.14 -33.48
N GLY A 558 65.03 -4.86 -32.64
CA GLY A 558 66.28 -4.20 -33.04
C GLY A 558 66.40 -2.71 -32.68
N ALA A 559 65.43 -2.11 -31.98
CA ALA A 559 65.55 -0.72 -31.51
C ALA A 559 66.45 -0.64 -30.25
N ALA A 560 67.70 -0.21 -30.42
CA ALA A 560 68.59 0.15 -29.31
C ALA A 560 68.27 1.58 -28.80
N GLU A 561 68.48 1.81 -27.50
CA GLU A 561 68.21 3.09 -26.83
C GLU A 561 68.90 4.28 -27.52
N THR A 562 68.13 5.30 -27.91
CA THR A 562 68.65 6.59 -28.40
C THR A 562 68.47 7.69 -27.36
N ALA A 563 69.52 8.50 -27.20
CA ALA A 563 69.60 9.57 -26.21
C ALA A 563 68.55 10.68 -26.40
N ALA A 564 68.28 11.43 -25.31
CA ALA A 564 67.31 12.51 -25.27
C ALA A 564 67.55 13.58 -26.36
N LEU A 565 66.48 13.95 -27.05
CA LEU A 565 66.49 14.96 -28.11
C LEU A 565 66.68 16.39 -27.54
N PRO A 566 67.33 17.29 -28.28
CA PRO A 566 67.40 18.70 -27.89
C PRO A 566 66.00 19.34 -27.90
N VAL A 567 65.67 20.12 -26.88
CA VAL A 567 64.45 20.93 -26.84
C VAL A 567 64.65 22.18 -27.71
N VAL A 568 63.72 22.46 -28.60
CA VAL A 568 63.78 23.54 -29.59
C VAL A 568 62.67 24.55 -29.33
N ASP A 569 63.06 25.80 -29.06
CA ASP A 569 62.17 26.93 -28.83
C ASP A 569 62.77 28.20 -29.50
N PRO A 570 62.02 28.94 -30.35
CA PRO A 570 60.71 28.60 -30.89
C PRO A 570 60.78 27.38 -31.81
N TYR A 571 59.80 26.49 -31.71
CA TYR A 571 59.69 25.34 -32.62
C TYR A 571 59.42 25.82 -34.05
N ILE A 572 60.22 25.33 -35.00
CA ILE A 572 60.13 25.70 -36.42
C ILE A 572 60.08 24.47 -37.32
N TRP A 573 59.14 24.47 -38.27
CA TRP A 573 59.05 23.47 -39.32
C TRP A 573 58.49 24.10 -40.60
N ARG A 574 58.93 23.65 -41.77
CA ARG A 574 58.52 24.21 -43.06
C ARG A 574 58.57 23.18 -44.17
N ALA A 575 57.50 23.14 -44.96
CA ALA A 575 57.41 22.44 -46.23
C ALA A 575 57.23 23.45 -47.37
N GLN A 576 58.04 23.34 -48.42
CA GLN A 576 57.96 24.24 -49.58
C GLN A 576 57.84 23.44 -50.88
N LYS A 577 56.81 23.73 -51.67
CA LYS A 577 56.57 23.19 -53.01
C LYS A 577 56.92 24.25 -54.06
N SER A 578 57.86 23.94 -54.93
CA SER A 578 58.25 24.83 -56.05
C SER A 578 57.53 24.44 -57.35
N ALA A 579 57.39 25.39 -58.28
CA ALA A 579 56.64 25.23 -59.55
C ALA A 579 57.05 24.06 -60.47
N ASN A 580 58.12 23.32 -60.14
CA ASN A 580 58.51 22.08 -60.82
C ASN A 580 58.06 20.80 -60.07
N GLY A 581 57.21 20.91 -59.06
CA GLY A 581 56.69 19.80 -58.26
C GLY A 581 57.64 19.23 -57.20
N ARG A 582 58.80 19.85 -56.96
CA ARG A 582 59.72 19.44 -55.90
C ARG A 582 59.31 20.00 -54.55
N ILE A 583 59.38 19.16 -53.52
CA ILE A 583 59.05 19.50 -52.13
C ILE A 583 60.32 19.47 -51.29
N ALA A 584 60.50 20.47 -50.42
CA ALA A 584 61.61 20.53 -49.47
C ALA A 584 61.10 20.68 -48.03
N PHE A 585 61.57 19.84 -47.12
CA PHE A 585 61.30 19.96 -45.68
C PHE A 585 62.51 20.53 -44.95
N THR A 586 62.27 21.44 -44.00
CA THR A 586 63.31 22.07 -43.16
C THR A 586 62.77 22.35 -41.76
N GLY A 587 63.66 22.49 -40.77
CA GLY A 587 63.30 22.66 -39.37
C GLY A 587 63.40 21.36 -38.58
N PHE A 588 62.53 21.18 -37.59
CA PHE A 588 62.61 20.06 -36.64
C PHE A 588 61.38 19.16 -36.68
N LEU A 589 61.58 17.88 -36.35
CA LEU A 589 60.52 16.90 -36.15
C LEU A 589 60.74 16.13 -34.83
N PRO A 590 59.67 15.74 -34.11
CA PRO A 590 59.76 15.10 -32.80
C PRO A 590 60.31 13.67 -32.84
N THR A 591 60.12 12.93 -33.95
CA THR A 591 60.56 11.52 -34.06
C THR A 591 61.05 11.16 -35.47
N GLU A 592 61.96 10.18 -35.55
CA GLU A 592 62.37 9.56 -36.82
C GLU A 592 61.21 8.89 -37.56
N GLN A 593 60.22 8.38 -36.83
CA GLN A 593 59.03 7.76 -37.40
C GLN A 593 58.19 8.79 -38.16
N LEU A 594 57.91 9.96 -37.56
CA LEU A 594 57.16 11.03 -38.22
C LEU A 594 57.93 11.61 -39.41
N LYS A 595 59.27 11.73 -39.29
CA LYS A 595 60.14 12.16 -40.39
C LYS A 595 60.02 11.24 -41.62
N ARG A 596 60.09 9.92 -41.42
CA ARG A 596 59.90 8.94 -42.50
C ARG A 596 58.47 8.94 -43.04
N TYR A 597 57.48 9.11 -42.17
CA TYR A 597 56.07 9.21 -42.56
C TYR A 597 55.84 10.40 -43.51
N LEU A 598 56.21 11.61 -43.11
CA LEU A 598 55.99 12.83 -43.91
C LEU A 598 56.75 12.77 -45.25
N ALA A 599 57.98 12.21 -45.26
CA ALA A 599 58.75 12.00 -46.48
C ALA A 599 58.09 11.00 -47.44
N GLY A 600 57.49 9.91 -46.92
CA GLY A 600 56.71 8.96 -47.72
C GLY A 600 55.40 9.57 -48.23
N HIS A 601 54.69 10.29 -47.37
CA HIS A 601 53.39 10.92 -47.66
C HIS A 601 53.46 11.97 -48.76
N ALA A 602 54.53 12.79 -48.79
CA ALA A 602 54.77 13.77 -49.85
C ALA A 602 55.37 13.18 -51.16
N GLY A 603 55.68 11.89 -51.20
CA GLY A 603 56.04 11.17 -52.43
C GLY A 603 57.50 11.34 -52.91
N ALA A 604 57.76 10.88 -54.13
CA ALA A 604 59.13 10.58 -54.60
C ALA A 604 60.04 11.79 -54.91
N ASN A 605 59.54 13.03 -54.84
CA ASN A 605 60.28 14.27 -55.18
C ASN A 605 60.58 15.15 -53.94
N VAL A 606 60.70 14.53 -52.78
CA VAL A 606 60.97 15.21 -51.49
C VAL A 606 62.49 15.30 -51.22
N VAL A 607 62.93 16.48 -50.77
CA VAL A 607 64.26 16.69 -50.18
C VAL A 607 64.06 17.03 -48.70
N ASP A 608 64.36 16.08 -47.82
CA ASP A 608 64.19 16.25 -46.38
C ASP A 608 65.49 16.72 -45.71
N GLY A 609 65.48 17.98 -45.27
CA GLY A 609 66.53 18.63 -44.49
C GLY A 609 66.16 18.83 -43.01
N THR A 610 65.20 18.07 -42.47
CA THR A 610 64.79 18.20 -41.06
C THR A 610 65.76 17.50 -40.09
N ALA A 611 65.87 18.06 -38.88
CA ALA A 611 66.57 17.46 -37.75
C ALA A 611 65.57 16.94 -36.70
N LEU A 612 66.02 16.11 -35.77
CA LEU A 612 65.21 15.68 -34.63
C LEU A 612 65.28 16.72 -33.50
N GLY A 613 64.14 17.05 -32.90
CA GLY A 613 64.06 17.98 -31.78
C GLY A 613 62.72 17.90 -31.04
N ALA A 614 62.79 17.97 -29.71
CA ALA A 614 61.63 18.06 -28.83
C ALA A 614 61.10 19.51 -28.75
N GLY A 615 59.90 19.71 -28.21
CA GLY A 615 59.25 21.02 -28.12
C GLY A 615 58.21 21.32 -29.21
N ALA A 616 57.78 20.31 -29.97
CA ALA A 616 56.67 20.47 -30.91
C ALA A 616 55.38 20.88 -30.16
N PRO A 617 54.60 21.85 -30.66
CA PRO A 617 53.37 22.28 -30.00
C PRO A 617 52.29 21.20 -30.04
N GLU A 618 51.27 21.35 -29.19
CA GLU A 618 50.07 20.52 -29.23
C GLU A 618 49.40 20.61 -30.62
N GLY A 619 48.83 19.50 -31.09
CA GLY A 619 48.27 19.42 -32.45
C GLY A 619 49.29 19.46 -33.61
N PHE A 620 50.60 19.51 -33.36
CA PHE A 620 51.63 19.59 -34.41
C PHE A 620 51.48 18.51 -35.49
N ILE A 621 51.23 17.26 -35.10
CA ILE A 621 51.18 16.11 -36.02
C ILE A 621 49.99 16.22 -37.01
N PRO A 622 48.71 16.33 -36.57
CA PRO A 622 47.61 16.50 -37.50
C PRO A 622 47.73 17.78 -38.34
N ALA A 623 48.18 18.90 -37.76
CA ALA A 623 48.40 20.15 -38.48
C ALA A 623 49.47 20.03 -39.59
N ALA A 624 50.58 19.32 -39.31
CA ALA A 624 51.64 19.08 -40.29
C ALA A 624 51.19 18.17 -41.44
N ILE A 625 50.30 17.21 -41.18
CA ILE A 625 49.76 16.31 -42.21
C ILE A 625 48.70 17.04 -43.06
N GLY A 626 47.65 17.61 -42.44
CA GLY A 626 46.59 18.32 -43.17
C GLY A 626 47.09 19.55 -43.93
N GLY A 627 48.04 20.29 -43.36
CA GLY A 627 48.72 21.38 -44.05
C GLY A 627 49.57 20.92 -45.23
N LEU A 628 50.19 19.73 -45.15
CA LEU A 628 50.98 19.14 -46.23
C LEU A 628 50.07 18.67 -47.37
N ASP A 629 48.91 18.08 -47.08
CA ASP A 629 47.90 17.72 -48.08
C ASP A 629 47.39 18.96 -48.83
N ALA A 630 47.12 20.07 -48.12
CA ALA A 630 46.77 21.34 -48.74
C ALA A 630 47.93 21.91 -49.60
N LEU A 631 49.18 21.83 -49.13
CA LEU A 631 50.35 22.24 -49.92
C LEU A 631 50.54 21.39 -51.18
N LEU A 632 50.22 20.10 -51.12
CA LEU A 632 50.26 19.19 -52.27
C LEU A 632 49.26 19.60 -53.37
N GLY A 633 48.13 20.23 -53.01
CA GLY A 633 47.12 20.75 -53.94
C GLY A 633 47.47 22.06 -54.67
N LEU A 634 48.47 22.83 -54.21
CA LEU A 634 48.87 24.12 -54.82
C LEU A 634 49.86 23.93 -55.98
N ASP A 635 49.91 24.84 -56.97
CA ASP A 635 50.91 24.76 -58.06
C ASP A 635 52.33 25.03 -57.53
N GLU A 636 52.45 26.07 -56.72
CA GLU A 636 53.62 26.38 -55.90
C GLU A 636 53.17 27.01 -54.58
N GLY A 637 53.92 26.79 -53.51
CA GLY A 637 53.55 27.28 -52.18
C GLY A 637 54.54 26.96 -51.06
N THR A 638 54.26 27.50 -49.88
CA THR A 638 54.99 27.24 -48.63
C THR A 638 54.02 27.09 -47.48
N LEU A 639 54.14 25.98 -46.75
CA LEU A 639 53.58 25.74 -45.43
C LEU A 639 54.69 25.96 -44.39
N ALA A 640 54.45 26.78 -43.37
CA ALA A 640 55.42 27.02 -42.31
C ALA A 640 54.75 27.17 -40.93
N LEU A 641 55.34 26.50 -39.94
CA LEU A 641 55.15 26.77 -38.52
C LEU A 641 56.34 27.59 -38.01
N SER A 642 56.06 28.73 -37.38
CA SER A 642 57.07 29.58 -36.75
C SER A 642 56.48 30.30 -35.54
N ALA A 643 57.15 30.21 -34.39
CA ALA A 643 56.72 30.85 -33.14
C ALA A 643 55.26 30.53 -32.73
N GLY A 644 54.83 29.28 -32.95
CA GLY A 644 53.48 28.81 -32.64
C GLY A 644 52.42 29.11 -33.71
N SER A 645 52.68 30.02 -34.66
CA SER A 645 51.73 30.35 -35.74
C SER A 645 52.00 29.54 -37.01
N TRP A 646 50.92 29.02 -37.60
CA TRP A 646 50.94 28.36 -38.90
C TRP A 646 50.66 29.35 -40.03
N SER A 647 51.26 29.09 -41.20
CA SER A 647 51.03 29.85 -42.42
C SER A 647 51.03 28.95 -43.64
N LEU A 648 50.11 29.19 -44.57
CA LEU A 648 50.03 28.52 -45.87
C LEU A 648 49.92 29.59 -46.96
N THR A 649 50.89 29.62 -47.87
CA THR A 649 50.94 30.60 -48.97
C THR A 649 51.15 29.89 -50.30
N GLY A 650 50.59 30.40 -51.39
CA GLY A 650 50.85 29.81 -52.71
C GLY A 650 49.96 30.32 -53.84
N LYS A 651 50.00 29.60 -54.96
CA LYS A 651 49.25 29.91 -56.19
C LYS A 651 48.51 28.68 -56.71
N LEU A 652 47.44 28.94 -57.45
CA LEU A 652 46.70 27.96 -58.23
C LEU A 652 46.01 28.65 -59.43
N PRO A 653 45.41 27.90 -60.39
CA PRO A 653 44.96 28.50 -61.65
C PRO A 653 43.57 29.13 -61.59
N THR A 654 42.68 28.71 -60.67
CA THR A 654 41.27 29.14 -60.66
C THR A 654 40.78 29.57 -59.28
N THR A 655 39.80 30.46 -59.23
CA THR A 655 39.21 30.94 -57.99
C THR A 655 38.36 29.85 -57.31
N THR A 656 37.71 28.98 -58.08
CA THR A 656 36.95 27.82 -57.54
C THR A 656 37.84 26.84 -56.79
N GLY A 657 38.99 26.44 -57.36
CA GLY A 657 39.91 25.51 -56.71
C GLY A 657 40.50 26.05 -55.39
N ARG A 658 40.46 27.38 -55.19
CA ARG A 658 40.97 28.02 -53.97
C ARG A 658 40.04 27.70 -52.80
N TYR A 659 38.74 27.89 -53.02
CA TYR A 659 37.71 27.61 -52.02
C TYR A 659 37.60 26.12 -51.67
N GLU A 660 37.77 25.22 -52.65
CA GLU A 660 37.80 23.76 -52.41
C GLU A 660 38.97 23.38 -51.49
N LEU A 661 40.18 23.88 -51.79
CA LEU A 661 41.40 23.58 -51.03
C LEU A 661 41.38 24.19 -49.62
N GLU A 662 40.93 25.44 -49.48
CA GLU A 662 40.73 26.08 -48.16
C GLU A 662 39.69 25.33 -47.31
N THR A 663 38.67 24.73 -47.94
CA THR A 663 37.64 23.96 -47.24
C THR A 663 38.15 22.59 -46.79
N ALA A 664 38.87 21.87 -47.65
CA ALA A 664 39.51 20.61 -47.29
C ALA A 664 40.50 20.78 -46.13
N LEU A 665 41.28 21.87 -46.10
CA LEU A 665 42.19 22.19 -45.00
C LEU A 665 41.44 22.37 -43.67
N ARG A 666 40.32 23.12 -43.66
CA ARG A 666 39.46 23.31 -42.48
C ARG A 666 38.83 22.01 -41.97
N THR A 667 38.62 21.01 -42.82
CA THR A 667 38.14 19.69 -42.40
C THR A 667 39.26 18.83 -41.79
N ALA A 668 40.51 19.03 -42.21
CA ALA A 668 41.65 18.23 -41.78
C ALA A 668 42.30 18.72 -40.47
N THR A 669 42.23 20.02 -40.18
CA THR A 669 42.83 20.64 -38.98
C THR A 669 42.12 21.94 -38.61
N ASP A 670 42.18 22.35 -37.34
CA ASP A 670 41.79 23.71 -36.95
C ASP A 670 42.73 24.73 -37.63
N THR A 671 42.13 25.68 -38.35
CA THR A 671 42.82 26.77 -39.06
C THR A 671 42.58 28.14 -38.44
N SER A 672 41.89 28.24 -37.30
CA SER A 672 41.50 29.52 -36.68
C SER A 672 42.67 30.48 -36.45
N ALA A 673 43.84 29.95 -36.11
CA ALA A 673 45.09 30.70 -35.88
C ALA A 673 46.07 30.69 -37.09
N TRP A 674 45.63 30.33 -38.29
CA TRP A 674 46.50 30.20 -39.47
C TRP A 674 46.46 31.45 -40.36
N HIS A 675 47.62 31.87 -40.87
CA HIS A 675 47.70 32.85 -41.94
C HIS A 675 47.67 32.16 -43.32
N VAL A 676 46.52 32.16 -43.98
CA VAL A 676 46.33 31.56 -45.32
C VAL A 676 46.26 32.67 -46.38
N ALA A 677 47.17 32.64 -47.36
CA ALA A 677 47.24 33.62 -48.45
C ALA A 677 47.52 32.95 -49.80
N ILE A 678 46.46 32.69 -50.55
CA ILE A 678 46.49 31.86 -51.77
C ILE A 678 45.99 32.69 -52.97
N GLN A 679 46.77 32.77 -54.04
CA GLN A 679 46.45 33.57 -55.24
C GLN A 679 45.88 32.70 -56.37
N ALA A 680 44.76 33.13 -56.96
CA ALA A 680 44.15 32.52 -58.14
C ALA A 680 44.50 33.29 -59.42
N GLY A 681 44.74 32.58 -60.52
CA GLY A 681 45.17 33.15 -61.82
C GLY A 681 44.09 33.86 -62.63
N ASP A 682 42.81 33.67 -62.29
CA ASP A 682 41.62 34.21 -62.96
C ASP A 682 40.98 35.42 -62.24
N ALA A 683 41.60 35.90 -61.15
CA ALA A 683 41.02 36.92 -60.28
C ALA A 683 40.90 38.32 -60.94
N ALA A 684 39.82 39.02 -60.59
CA ALA A 684 39.57 40.42 -60.95
C ALA A 684 40.62 41.38 -60.34
N PRO A 685 40.82 42.60 -60.89
CA PRO A 685 41.78 43.55 -60.33
C PRO A 685 41.44 43.87 -58.87
N VAL A 686 42.47 43.87 -58.01
CA VAL A 686 42.33 44.13 -56.57
C VAL A 686 42.07 45.63 -56.33
N VAL A 687 41.01 45.92 -55.59
CA VAL A 687 40.51 47.26 -55.26
C VAL A 687 40.64 47.51 -53.76
N THR A 688 41.25 48.62 -53.37
CA THR A 688 41.42 49.01 -51.97
C THR A 688 41.06 50.49 -51.77
N PRO A 689 40.11 50.86 -50.89
CA PRO A 689 39.25 49.97 -50.11
C PRO A 689 38.20 49.28 -50.99
N PHE A 690 37.92 48.01 -50.71
CA PHE A 690 36.76 47.32 -51.25
C PHE A 690 35.52 47.76 -50.44
N VAL A 691 34.54 48.37 -51.09
CA VAL A 691 33.34 48.91 -50.45
C VAL A 691 32.09 48.45 -51.19
N TRP A 692 30.99 48.23 -50.47
CA TRP A 692 29.72 47.79 -51.05
C TRP A 692 28.54 48.35 -50.24
N SER A 693 27.43 48.70 -50.87
CA SER A 693 26.19 49.03 -50.14
C SER A 693 24.91 48.73 -50.92
N ALA A 694 23.84 48.53 -50.16
CA ALA A 694 22.47 48.37 -50.62
C ALA A 694 21.55 49.28 -49.79
N VAL A 695 20.79 50.16 -50.44
CA VAL A 695 19.85 51.08 -49.79
C VAL A 695 18.43 50.77 -50.24
N LYS A 696 17.52 50.51 -49.30
CA LYS A 696 16.09 50.32 -49.53
C LYS A 696 15.33 51.62 -49.23
N ALA A 697 14.62 52.15 -50.21
CA ALA A 697 13.69 53.26 -50.03
C ALA A 697 12.31 52.76 -49.56
N ALA A 698 11.54 53.64 -48.91
CA ALA A 698 10.18 53.33 -48.41
C ALA A 698 9.16 52.94 -49.51
N ASP A 699 9.48 53.18 -50.80
CA ASP A 699 8.69 52.67 -51.94
C ASP A 699 8.99 51.18 -52.30
N GLY A 700 9.79 50.53 -51.46
CA GLY A 700 10.26 49.15 -51.62
C GLY A 700 11.35 48.96 -52.68
N SER A 701 11.92 50.03 -53.23
CA SER A 701 12.99 49.92 -54.24
C SER A 701 14.40 49.97 -53.65
N PHE A 702 15.33 49.24 -54.28
CA PHE A 702 16.72 49.10 -53.84
C PHE A 702 17.72 49.82 -54.77
N ALA A 703 18.67 50.54 -54.19
CA ALA A 703 19.85 51.06 -54.88
C ALA A 703 21.10 50.28 -54.45
N LEU A 704 21.84 49.70 -55.40
CA LEU A 704 23.06 48.94 -55.17
C LEU A 704 24.30 49.72 -55.65
N SER A 705 25.37 49.73 -54.87
CA SER A 705 26.62 50.45 -55.21
C SER A 705 27.89 49.80 -54.65
N GLY A 706 29.05 50.16 -55.20
CA GLY A 706 30.36 49.66 -54.76
C GLY A 706 30.92 48.54 -55.64
N TYR A 707 31.61 47.57 -55.03
CA TYR A 707 32.31 46.49 -55.72
C TYR A 707 31.77 45.10 -55.35
N VAL A 708 31.86 44.17 -56.29
CA VAL A 708 31.50 42.75 -56.13
C VAL A 708 32.55 41.86 -56.80
N PRO A 709 32.87 40.67 -56.25
CA PRO A 709 34.00 39.86 -56.73
C PRO A 709 33.78 39.27 -58.13
N THR A 710 32.54 38.98 -58.51
CA THR A 710 32.19 38.49 -59.85
C THR A 710 30.89 39.10 -60.38
N GLU A 711 30.70 39.00 -61.70
CA GLU A 711 29.47 39.38 -62.40
C GLU A 711 28.29 38.43 -62.06
N GLU A 712 28.53 37.19 -61.61
CA GLU A 712 27.44 36.35 -61.06
C GLU A 712 26.94 36.90 -59.73
N VAL A 713 27.84 37.29 -58.80
CA VAL A 713 27.46 37.86 -57.51
C VAL A 713 26.66 39.15 -57.69
N ARG A 714 27.06 39.99 -58.64
CA ARG A 714 26.30 41.18 -59.05
C ARG A 714 24.84 40.85 -59.39
N ARG A 715 24.65 39.90 -60.29
CA ARG A 715 23.32 39.50 -60.78
C ARG A 715 22.50 38.83 -59.68
N PHE A 716 23.14 38.04 -58.83
CA PHE A 716 22.48 37.36 -57.73
C PHE A 716 21.97 38.35 -56.66
N ALA A 717 22.79 39.33 -56.28
CA ALA A 717 22.38 40.41 -55.37
C ALA A 717 21.19 41.22 -55.92
N ALA A 718 21.21 41.57 -57.21
CA ALA A 718 20.10 42.27 -57.88
C ALA A 718 18.80 41.44 -57.91
N VAL A 719 18.89 40.13 -58.12
CA VAL A 719 17.72 39.22 -58.05
C VAL A 719 17.19 39.10 -56.62
N ARG A 720 18.07 38.98 -55.61
CA ARG A 720 17.68 38.85 -54.20
C ARG A 720 17.00 40.12 -53.65
N ALA A 721 17.47 41.30 -54.08
CA ALA A 721 16.87 42.59 -53.71
C ALA A 721 15.50 42.88 -54.37
N GLY A 722 15.12 42.13 -55.42
CA GLY A 722 13.83 42.28 -56.09
C GLY A 722 13.72 43.56 -56.94
N LYS A 723 13.11 44.63 -56.41
CA LYS A 723 12.81 45.87 -57.17
C LYS A 723 14.00 46.83 -57.14
N VAL A 724 14.99 46.64 -58.00
CA VAL A 724 16.17 47.54 -58.08
C VAL A 724 15.83 48.83 -58.85
N SER A 725 16.00 49.99 -58.20
CA SER A 725 15.84 51.33 -58.81
C SER A 725 17.15 51.88 -59.40
N SER A 726 18.31 51.45 -58.91
CA SER A 726 19.60 51.67 -59.57
C SER A 726 20.63 50.62 -59.15
N ASP A 727 21.51 50.21 -60.07
CA ASP A 727 22.67 49.38 -59.75
C ASP A 727 23.92 50.00 -60.40
N THR A 728 24.82 50.46 -59.56
CA THR A 728 26.10 51.08 -59.93
C THR A 728 27.30 50.23 -59.51
N THR A 729 27.08 48.97 -59.15
CA THR A 729 28.17 48.06 -58.74
C THR A 729 29.13 47.74 -59.89
N LEU A 730 30.40 47.55 -59.55
CA LEU A 730 31.50 47.22 -60.45
C LEU A 730 32.18 45.92 -60.03
N VAL A 731 32.77 45.19 -60.99
CA VAL A 731 33.52 43.96 -60.70
C VAL A 731 34.95 44.30 -60.28
N GLY A 732 35.40 43.78 -59.15
CA GLY A 732 36.75 43.93 -58.59
C GLY A 732 36.94 43.00 -57.38
N SER A 733 38.17 42.67 -57.01
CA SER A 733 38.46 41.79 -55.85
C SER A 733 39.09 42.60 -54.69
N GLY A 734 39.16 42.03 -53.50
CA GLY A 734 39.52 42.71 -52.24
C GLY A 734 38.47 42.56 -51.14
N GLU A 735 37.51 41.67 -51.37
CA GLU A 735 36.39 41.35 -50.50
C GLU A 735 36.83 40.75 -49.14
N PRO A 736 36.09 41.00 -48.05
CA PRO A 736 36.35 40.31 -46.77
C PRO A 736 36.04 38.82 -46.86
N GLN A 737 36.64 38.04 -45.96
CA GLN A 737 36.22 36.65 -45.72
C GLN A 737 34.72 36.65 -45.36
N GLY A 738 33.95 35.73 -45.94
CA GLY A 738 32.49 35.66 -45.71
C GLY A 738 31.62 36.56 -46.61
N PHE A 739 32.19 37.49 -47.40
CA PHE A 739 31.45 38.54 -48.13
C PHE A 739 30.14 38.13 -48.82
N ILE A 740 30.10 36.98 -49.50
CA ILE A 740 28.90 36.52 -50.22
C ILE A 740 27.77 36.14 -49.25
N ALA A 741 28.07 35.46 -48.14
CA ALA A 741 27.05 35.13 -47.14
C ALA A 741 26.59 36.39 -46.40
N ASP A 742 27.52 37.26 -46.03
CA ASP A 742 27.22 38.48 -45.26
C ASP A 742 26.40 39.51 -46.06
N SER A 743 26.74 39.72 -47.34
CA SER A 743 25.96 40.60 -48.23
C SER A 743 24.53 40.09 -48.47
N LEU A 744 24.33 38.77 -48.46
CA LEU A 744 23.00 38.16 -48.57
C LEU A 744 22.21 38.25 -47.27
N ALA A 745 22.84 37.98 -46.12
CA ALA A 745 22.22 38.17 -44.81
C ALA A 745 21.75 39.62 -44.60
N GLY A 746 22.57 40.59 -45.01
CA GLY A 746 22.20 42.01 -45.00
C GLY A 746 21.04 42.36 -45.93
N LEU A 747 20.99 41.82 -47.15
CA LEU A 747 19.86 42.02 -48.06
C LEU A 747 18.55 41.42 -47.49
N ASP A 748 18.63 40.23 -46.90
CA ASP A 748 17.49 39.57 -46.26
C ASP A 748 16.99 40.35 -45.03
N ALA A 749 17.89 40.97 -44.27
CA ALA A 749 17.55 41.87 -43.18
C ALA A 749 16.85 43.16 -43.68
N LEU A 750 17.35 43.80 -44.74
CA LEU A 750 16.69 44.97 -45.35
C LEU A 750 15.30 44.66 -45.90
N LEU A 751 15.02 43.43 -46.31
CA LEU A 751 13.68 43.03 -46.73
C LEU A 751 12.66 43.11 -45.57
N LYS A 752 13.09 43.02 -44.31
CA LYS A 752 12.25 43.15 -43.09
C LYS A 752 11.94 44.60 -42.70
N LEU A 753 12.84 45.54 -43.00
CA LEU A 753 12.70 46.96 -42.60
C LEU A 753 11.84 47.75 -43.59
N GLU A 754 11.23 48.87 -43.18
CA GLU A 754 10.47 49.73 -44.12
C GLU A 754 11.42 50.38 -45.14
N SER A 755 12.48 50.97 -44.62
CA SER A 755 13.59 51.58 -45.36
C SER A 755 14.89 51.46 -44.55
N GLY A 756 16.03 51.47 -45.21
CA GLY A 756 17.33 51.28 -44.55
C GLY A 756 18.51 51.15 -45.51
N GLU A 757 19.71 51.06 -44.95
CA GLU A 757 20.97 50.80 -45.66
C GLU A 757 21.73 49.65 -44.99
N VAL A 758 22.29 48.75 -45.81
CA VAL A 758 23.38 47.86 -45.43
C VAL A 758 24.61 48.27 -46.20
N LYS A 759 25.76 48.28 -45.52
CA LYS A 759 27.02 48.73 -46.08
C LYS A 759 28.20 47.95 -45.50
N TYR A 760 29.18 47.70 -46.36
CA TYR A 760 30.55 47.36 -45.99
C TYR A 760 31.46 48.53 -46.39
N ASP A 761 32.16 49.14 -45.43
CA ASP A 761 32.95 50.36 -45.62
C ASP A 761 34.44 50.12 -45.96
N GLY A 762 34.83 48.85 -46.11
CA GLY A 762 36.23 48.43 -46.25
C GLY A 762 36.86 47.94 -44.95
N LYS A 763 36.14 47.98 -43.83
CA LYS A 763 36.58 47.43 -42.53
C LYS A 763 35.48 46.67 -41.79
N ALA A 764 34.26 47.19 -41.77
CA ALA A 764 33.16 46.64 -40.99
C ALA A 764 31.85 46.61 -41.78
N TRP A 765 30.96 45.69 -41.40
CA TRP A 765 29.57 45.68 -41.84
C TRP A 765 28.72 46.58 -40.95
N SER A 766 27.76 47.27 -41.54
CA SER A 766 26.78 48.09 -40.81
C SER A 766 25.40 47.97 -41.42
N ILE A 767 24.37 47.93 -40.57
CA ILE A 767 22.96 47.99 -40.96
C ILE A 767 22.24 49.11 -40.19
N ALA A 768 21.47 49.93 -40.91
CA ALA A 768 20.65 50.99 -40.34
C ALA A 768 19.27 51.02 -41.02
N GLY A 769 18.22 51.40 -40.29
CA GLY A 769 16.89 51.51 -40.90
C GLY A 769 15.75 51.72 -39.91
N GLN A 770 14.54 51.87 -40.47
CA GLN A 770 13.29 52.05 -39.75
C GLN A 770 12.49 50.74 -39.78
N PRO A 771 12.31 50.05 -38.64
CA PRO A 771 11.39 48.94 -38.52
C PRO A 771 9.94 49.45 -38.33
N LEU A 772 8.95 48.78 -38.94
CA LEU A 772 7.53 49.10 -38.72
C LEU A 772 7.05 48.61 -37.35
N THR A 773 7.56 47.47 -36.89
CA THR A 773 7.25 46.87 -35.59
C THR A 773 8.51 46.36 -34.90
N PRO A 774 8.50 46.15 -33.56
CA PRO A 774 9.61 45.50 -32.85
C PRO A 774 9.96 44.12 -33.44
N ALA A 775 8.96 43.35 -33.87
CA ALA A 775 9.17 42.04 -34.50
C ALA A 775 9.93 42.12 -35.84
N ASP A 776 9.76 43.21 -36.60
CA ASP A 776 10.54 43.44 -37.83
C ASP A 776 12.01 43.78 -37.53
N ALA A 777 12.27 44.48 -36.42
CA ALA A 777 13.63 44.74 -35.94
C ALA A 777 14.32 43.45 -35.52
N ASP A 778 13.64 42.59 -34.76
CA ASP A 778 14.19 41.30 -34.33
C ASP A 778 14.35 40.30 -35.49
N ALA A 779 13.43 40.33 -36.47
CA ALA A 779 13.58 39.57 -37.71
C ALA A 779 14.78 40.04 -38.57
N ALA A 780 15.09 41.34 -38.57
CA ALA A 780 16.28 41.88 -39.22
C ALA A 780 17.58 41.45 -38.50
N ARG A 781 17.61 41.51 -37.16
CA ARG A 781 18.72 41.00 -36.33
C ARG A 781 18.96 39.51 -36.54
N ALA A 782 17.90 38.70 -36.51
CA ALA A 782 17.98 37.26 -36.72
C ALA A 782 18.52 36.89 -38.11
N ALA A 783 18.21 37.68 -39.14
CA ALA A 783 18.80 37.49 -40.47
C ALA A 783 20.33 37.75 -40.46
N VAL A 784 20.78 38.84 -39.83
CA VAL A 784 22.21 39.18 -39.70
C VAL A 784 22.97 38.18 -38.81
N ALA A 785 22.32 37.61 -37.79
CA ALA A 785 22.93 36.59 -36.92
C ALA A 785 23.32 35.29 -37.65
N THR A 786 22.80 35.04 -38.86
CA THR A 786 23.19 33.89 -39.70
C THR A 786 24.40 34.16 -40.62
N ALA A 787 25.01 35.35 -40.53
CA ALA A 787 26.24 35.72 -41.24
C ALA A 787 27.46 34.89 -40.80
N SER A 788 28.56 35.00 -41.57
CA SER A 788 29.72 34.08 -41.52
C SER A 788 30.37 33.92 -40.14
N ASP A 789 30.33 34.98 -39.32
CA ASP A 789 30.90 35.06 -37.97
C ASP A 789 29.83 35.27 -36.87
N GLY A 790 28.58 34.83 -37.09
CA GLY A 790 27.52 34.85 -36.06
C GLY A 790 27.06 36.24 -35.62
N GLY A 791 27.23 37.26 -36.47
CA GLY A 791 26.78 38.64 -36.22
C GLY A 791 27.77 39.54 -35.46
N ALA A 792 28.83 39.00 -34.84
CA ALA A 792 29.71 39.74 -33.92
C ALA A 792 30.52 40.92 -34.53
N ALA A 793 30.55 41.04 -35.86
CA ALA A 793 31.28 42.09 -36.60
C ALA A 793 30.36 43.17 -37.22
N TRP A 794 29.06 43.16 -36.92
CA TRP A 794 28.09 44.10 -37.49
C TRP A 794 27.80 45.28 -36.56
N ILE A 795 27.75 46.49 -37.13
CA ILE A 795 27.32 47.71 -36.44
C ILE A 795 25.84 47.95 -36.74
N GLU A 796 24.98 47.77 -35.75
CA GLU A 796 23.53 47.99 -35.87
C GLU A 796 23.14 49.42 -35.46
N ALA A 797 22.33 50.07 -36.29
CA ALA A 797 21.71 51.38 -36.03
C ALA A 797 20.24 51.38 -36.50
N LEU A 798 19.45 50.42 -35.99
CA LEU A 798 18.00 50.38 -36.17
C LEU A 798 17.34 51.41 -35.24
N ALA A 799 16.39 52.19 -35.76
CA ALA A 799 15.69 53.19 -34.97
C ALA A 799 14.61 52.59 -34.05
N GLU A 800 14.36 53.24 -32.92
CA GLU A 800 13.20 52.93 -32.07
C GLU A 800 11.89 53.31 -32.80
N PRO A 801 10.85 52.45 -32.79
CA PRO A 801 9.60 52.73 -33.49
C PRO A 801 8.89 53.95 -32.89
N THR A 802 8.39 54.84 -33.75
CA THR A 802 7.85 56.13 -33.31
C THR A 802 6.49 55.96 -32.62
N GLN A 803 6.44 56.13 -31.30
CA GLN A 803 5.17 56.26 -30.57
C GLN A 803 4.46 57.57 -30.94
N VAL A 804 3.17 57.49 -31.28
CA VAL A 804 2.29 58.65 -31.42
C VAL A 804 1.74 59.02 -30.04
N ALA A 805 2.08 60.22 -29.56
CA ALA A 805 1.64 60.73 -28.27
C ALA A 805 0.23 61.37 -28.31
N ALA A 806 -0.48 61.30 -27.18
CA ALA A 806 -1.59 62.19 -26.84
C ALA A 806 -1.13 63.22 -25.77
N GLU A 807 -1.80 64.38 -25.70
CA GLU A 807 -1.29 65.60 -25.04
C GLU A 807 -1.21 65.62 -23.48
N PRO A 808 -0.45 66.56 -22.88
CA PRO A 808 0.10 66.43 -21.50
C PRO A 808 -0.46 67.42 -20.45
N ALA A 809 -0.07 67.21 -19.17
CA ALA A 809 -0.09 68.20 -18.08
C ALA A 809 1.01 67.86 -17.01
N PRO A 810 1.60 68.83 -16.26
CA PRO A 810 3.06 68.99 -16.42
C PRO A 810 3.93 69.36 -15.18
N VAL A 811 5.26 69.33 -15.39
CA VAL A 811 6.40 70.01 -14.68
C VAL A 811 6.75 69.74 -13.19
N THR A 812 7.94 69.17 -12.94
CA THR A 812 9.09 69.74 -12.14
C THR A 812 10.34 68.88 -12.47
N VAL A 813 11.46 69.36 -13.05
CA VAL A 813 12.49 70.30 -12.52
C VAL A 813 13.20 69.67 -11.29
N GLU A 814 14.52 69.45 -11.22
CA GLU A 814 15.68 69.96 -11.98
C GLU A 814 16.89 68.98 -11.97
N THR A 815 17.89 69.29 -12.81
CA THR A 815 19.35 68.97 -12.78
C THR A 815 20.02 68.49 -11.47
N ALA A 816 21.18 67.83 -11.47
CA ALA A 816 22.02 67.19 -12.51
C ALA A 816 23.19 66.41 -11.86
N GLU A 817 23.88 65.62 -12.69
CA GLU A 817 25.30 65.21 -12.67
C GLU A 817 26.32 66.04 -11.85
N PRO A 818 27.54 65.50 -11.53
CA PRO A 818 28.24 64.43 -12.27
C PRO A 818 28.93 63.31 -11.45
N ALA A 819 29.48 62.34 -12.20
CA ALA A 819 30.71 61.54 -12.04
C ALA A 819 31.52 61.60 -10.70
N THR A 820 32.32 60.59 -10.30
CA THR A 820 33.33 59.87 -11.11
C THR A 820 33.97 58.71 -10.28
N THR A 821 34.42 57.63 -10.96
CA THR A 821 35.63 56.78 -10.69
C THR A 821 36.05 56.23 -9.29
N GLU A 822 36.49 54.96 -9.34
CA GLU A 822 37.68 54.34 -8.67
C GLU A 822 37.63 53.68 -7.26
N ASP A 823 38.29 52.50 -7.21
CA ASP A 823 39.00 51.74 -6.14
C ASP A 823 38.38 51.32 -4.78
N VAL A 824 38.21 49.99 -4.60
CA VAL A 824 39.06 49.04 -3.81
C VAL A 824 39.68 49.53 -2.46
N PRO A 825 39.78 48.74 -1.35
CA PRO A 825 39.03 47.56 -0.84
C PRO A 825 38.72 47.61 0.71
N ALA A 826 38.36 46.44 1.30
CA ALA A 826 38.67 45.94 2.66
C ALA A 826 37.63 45.95 3.82
N GLU A 827 37.67 44.83 4.55
CA GLU A 827 37.08 44.41 5.85
C GLU A 827 37.61 45.19 7.08
N PRO A 828 37.22 44.91 8.36
CA PRO A 828 36.13 44.05 8.90
C PRO A 828 35.34 44.63 10.12
N ALA A 829 34.49 43.77 10.72
CA ALA A 829 34.26 43.59 12.18
C ALA A 829 33.06 44.24 12.91
N ALA A 830 32.07 43.37 13.21
CA ALA A 830 31.42 43.09 14.50
C ALA A 830 30.71 44.20 15.34
N LEU A 831 29.45 43.92 15.74
CA LEU A 831 29.03 43.79 17.16
C LEU A 831 27.54 43.39 17.30
N GLU A 832 27.27 42.34 18.08
CA GLU A 832 25.98 42.00 18.73
C GLU A 832 25.75 42.92 19.98
N PRO A 833 24.65 42.88 20.77
CA PRO A 833 23.54 41.88 20.83
C PRO A 833 22.09 42.39 21.06
N GLU A 834 21.14 41.44 21.04
CA GLU A 834 19.91 41.22 21.88
C GLU A 834 19.58 42.24 23.01
N PRO A 835 18.28 42.46 23.43
CA PRO A 835 17.40 41.34 23.82
C PRO A 835 15.83 41.44 23.79
N ALA A 836 15.20 40.25 23.68
CA ALA A 836 14.10 39.66 24.50
C ALA A 836 12.69 40.28 24.76
N THR A 837 11.69 39.36 24.81
CA THR A 837 10.40 39.31 25.59
C THR A 837 9.23 40.27 25.27
N ALA A 838 7.93 39.96 25.50
CA ALA A 838 7.12 38.72 25.66
C ALA A 838 5.59 39.08 25.85
N ALA A 839 4.71 38.05 25.89
CA ALA A 839 3.47 37.95 26.70
C ALA A 839 2.05 38.42 26.19
N THR A 840 1.18 37.41 25.93
CA THR A 840 -0.14 37.14 26.58
C THR A 840 -1.48 37.78 26.08
N GLU A 841 -2.55 36.96 26.18
CA GLU A 841 -4.01 37.16 25.89
C GLU A 841 -4.76 38.12 26.86
N PRO A 842 -6.07 38.41 26.64
CA PRO A 842 -7.17 37.63 27.29
C PRO A 842 -8.55 37.54 26.53
N ALA A 843 -9.55 36.90 27.17
CA ALA A 843 -10.95 36.63 26.75
C ALA A 843 -11.91 37.89 26.82
N GLU A 844 -13.26 37.90 26.66
CA GLU A 844 -14.36 37.01 27.16
C GLU A 844 -15.79 37.43 26.61
N GLU A 845 -16.85 36.61 26.83
CA GLU A 845 -18.34 36.91 26.85
C GLU A 845 -19.12 37.45 25.60
N ALA A 846 -20.47 37.34 25.41
CA ALA A 846 -21.57 36.47 25.88
C ALA A 846 -22.91 36.68 25.06
N VAL A 847 -23.96 35.87 25.34
CA VAL A 847 -25.29 35.66 24.64
C VAL A 847 -26.38 36.78 24.86
N PRO A 848 -27.58 36.85 24.18
CA PRO A 848 -28.74 35.91 24.39
C PRO A 848 -29.86 35.70 23.29
N ALA A 849 -30.47 34.51 23.35
CA ALA A 849 -31.89 34.04 23.18
C ALA A 849 -33.02 34.76 22.39
N ALA A 850 -33.90 33.95 21.73
CA ALA A 850 -35.39 34.04 21.73
C ALA A 850 -36.09 32.76 21.19
N GLU A 851 -37.35 32.50 21.58
CA GLU A 851 -38.12 31.24 21.34
C GLU A 851 -39.23 31.32 20.26
N ALA A 852 -39.77 30.14 19.87
CA ALA A 852 -41.22 29.80 19.80
C ALA A 852 -41.81 29.22 18.48
N THR A 853 -42.36 28.00 18.62
CA THR A 853 -43.33 27.23 17.79
C THR A 853 -44.74 27.90 17.73
N PRO A 854 -45.81 27.43 17.00
CA PRO A 854 -46.15 26.01 16.72
C PRO A 854 -47.04 25.58 15.50
N ALA A 855 -47.16 24.25 15.35
CA ALA A 855 -48.37 23.41 15.08
C ALA A 855 -49.11 23.33 13.70
N ALA A 856 -49.59 22.08 13.49
CA ALA A 856 -50.82 21.58 12.80
C ALA A 856 -50.60 20.80 11.47
N GLU A 857 -51.36 19.75 11.10
CA GLU A 857 -52.18 18.72 11.80
C GLU A 857 -52.54 17.62 10.75
N ALA A 858 -52.78 16.36 11.14
CA ALA A 858 -53.19 15.23 10.25
C ALA A 858 -54.71 14.94 10.39
N PRO A 859 -55.33 13.77 10.00
CA PRO A 859 -54.99 12.62 9.13
C PRO A 859 -56.08 12.46 8.02
N PRO A 860 -56.83 11.35 7.73
CA PRO A 860 -56.60 9.88 7.76
C PRO A 860 -57.10 9.05 6.51
N ALA A 861 -56.57 7.82 6.36
CA ALA A 861 -57.21 6.57 5.85
C ALA A 861 -57.76 6.47 4.38
N ALA A 862 -57.71 5.34 3.64
CA ALA A 862 -57.87 3.94 4.06
C ALA A 862 -57.45 2.88 2.99
N GLU A 863 -57.18 1.65 3.49
CA GLU A 863 -57.52 0.30 2.96
C GLU A 863 -56.84 -0.42 1.76
N THR A 864 -56.45 -1.68 2.08
CA THR A 864 -56.40 -2.94 1.29
C THR A 864 -55.15 -3.37 0.46
N ALA A 865 -54.76 -4.63 0.69
CA ALA A 865 -53.74 -5.46 0.01
C ALA A 865 -54.46 -6.63 -0.73
N PRO A 866 -53.83 -7.71 -1.27
CA PRO A 866 -52.40 -8.09 -1.34
C PRO A 866 -51.90 -8.67 -2.71
N ALA A 867 -50.60 -8.96 -2.86
CA ALA A 867 -50.04 -10.24 -3.39
C ALA A 867 -48.50 -10.22 -3.63
N GLU A 868 -47.81 -11.26 -3.14
CA GLU A 868 -46.63 -11.96 -3.69
C GLU A 868 -45.39 -11.19 -4.22
N GLN A 869 -44.30 -11.16 -3.43
CA GLN A 869 -43.02 -11.90 -3.67
C GLN A 869 -41.92 -11.41 -2.72
N GLU A 870 -41.36 -12.30 -1.89
CA GLU A 870 -40.22 -11.98 -1.01
C GLU A 870 -38.91 -11.97 -1.81
N VAL A 871 -38.28 -10.80 -1.86
CA VAL A 871 -36.86 -10.61 -2.21
C VAL A 871 -36.12 -10.20 -0.94
N ALA A 872 -34.89 -10.68 -0.77
CA ALA A 872 -34.11 -10.53 0.45
C ALA A 872 -33.95 -9.06 0.87
N VAL A 873 -34.20 -8.79 2.16
CA VAL A 873 -34.04 -7.46 2.78
C VAL A 873 -32.58 -7.20 3.07
N VAL A 874 -32.06 -6.10 2.54
CA VAL A 874 -30.79 -5.47 2.98
C VAL A 874 -31.13 -4.47 4.09
N GLU A 875 -30.45 -4.54 5.23
CA GLU A 875 -30.63 -3.57 6.32
C GLU A 875 -30.12 -2.17 5.93
N PRO A 876 -30.75 -1.09 6.44
CA PRO A 876 -30.38 0.27 6.07
C PRO A 876 -29.06 0.71 6.72
N GLN A 877 -28.17 1.29 5.92
CA GLN A 877 -26.97 1.97 6.43
C GLN A 877 -27.33 3.20 7.28
N PRO A 878 -26.50 3.56 8.29
CA PRO A 878 -26.71 4.77 9.09
C PRO A 878 -26.54 6.03 8.25
N ALA A 879 -27.19 7.11 8.67
CA ALA A 879 -27.27 8.35 7.90
C ALA A 879 -25.90 9.00 7.65
N VAL A 880 -25.55 9.15 6.38
CA VAL A 880 -24.48 10.04 5.91
C VAL A 880 -24.94 11.49 6.10
N GLU A 881 -24.08 12.35 6.64
CA GLU A 881 -24.34 13.79 6.72
C GLU A 881 -24.61 14.35 5.32
N PRO A 882 -25.54 15.31 5.14
CA PRO A 882 -25.89 15.81 3.82
C PRO A 882 -24.68 16.53 3.19
N GLN A 883 -24.04 15.88 2.23
CA GLN A 883 -23.12 16.56 1.32
C GLN A 883 -23.85 17.70 0.62
N PRO A 884 -23.19 18.85 0.38
CA PRO A 884 -23.80 19.95 -0.37
C PRO A 884 -24.16 19.46 -1.77
N GLU A 885 -25.38 19.79 -2.23
CA GLU A 885 -25.85 19.38 -3.56
C GLU A 885 -24.85 19.81 -4.65
N PRO A 886 -24.55 18.95 -5.63
CA PRO A 886 -23.69 19.34 -6.75
C PRO A 886 -24.36 20.48 -7.51
N ALA A 887 -23.67 21.62 -7.61
CA ALA A 887 -24.17 22.80 -8.28
C ALA A 887 -24.60 22.44 -9.72
N THR A 888 -25.85 22.77 -10.06
CA THR A 888 -26.36 22.58 -11.42
C THR A 888 -25.45 23.30 -12.42
N PRO A 889 -24.93 22.62 -13.45
CA PRO A 889 -24.01 23.24 -14.40
C PRO A 889 -24.70 24.39 -15.12
N VAL A 890 -24.21 25.60 -14.91
CA VAL A 890 -24.70 26.80 -15.59
C VAL A 890 -24.28 26.71 -17.05
N VAL A 891 -25.24 26.54 -17.96
CA VAL A 891 -25.00 26.56 -19.39
C VAL A 891 -24.68 28.00 -19.81
N ARG A 892 -23.39 28.36 -19.77
CA ARG A 892 -22.87 29.65 -20.25
C ARG A 892 -22.74 29.62 -21.77
N ASN A 893 -23.10 30.72 -22.42
CA ASN A 893 -23.05 30.85 -23.87
C ASN A 893 -21.86 31.76 -24.25
N TYR A 894 -20.66 31.16 -24.23
CA TYR A 894 -19.42 31.88 -24.45
C TYR A 894 -19.35 32.56 -25.83
N LEU A 895 -18.85 33.80 -25.87
CA LEU A 895 -18.54 34.52 -27.11
C LEU A 895 -17.32 33.94 -27.82
N PHE A 896 -16.40 33.36 -27.05
CA PHE A 896 -15.23 32.61 -27.47
C PHE A 896 -14.95 31.56 -26.42
N ASP A 897 -14.64 30.32 -26.83
CA ASP A 897 -14.20 29.27 -25.92
C ASP A 897 -13.08 28.42 -26.51
N ALA A 898 -12.30 27.84 -25.61
CA ALA A 898 -11.24 26.89 -25.90
C ALA A 898 -11.39 25.70 -24.96
N LYS A 899 -11.33 24.49 -25.49
CA LYS A 899 -11.49 23.25 -24.72
C LYS A 899 -10.33 22.31 -24.99
N LYS A 900 -9.86 21.64 -23.94
CA LYS A 900 -8.87 20.57 -23.99
C LYS A 900 -9.50 19.33 -23.37
N SER A 901 -9.73 18.30 -24.18
CA SER A 901 -10.04 16.96 -23.67
C SER A 901 -8.77 16.31 -23.13
N LEU A 902 -8.94 15.37 -22.21
CA LEU A 902 -7.83 14.69 -21.53
C LEU A 902 -6.92 13.99 -22.56
N GLY A 903 -5.65 14.42 -22.63
CA GLY A 903 -4.68 13.94 -23.63
C GLY A 903 -4.92 14.41 -25.08
N GLY A 904 -5.93 15.25 -25.34
CA GLY A 904 -6.27 15.77 -26.66
C GLY A 904 -5.66 17.14 -26.99
N PRO A 905 -5.74 17.57 -28.27
CA PRO A 905 -5.37 18.93 -28.68
C PRO A 905 -6.37 19.97 -28.16
N ILE A 906 -5.94 21.23 -28.06
CA ILE A 906 -6.84 22.34 -27.73
C ILE A 906 -7.69 22.68 -28.96
N THR A 907 -9.01 22.63 -28.80
CA THR A 907 -10.00 23.06 -29.82
C THR A 907 -10.57 24.43 -29.46
N PHE A 908 -10.78 25.30 -30.46
CA PHE A 908 -11.26 26.67 -30.27
C PHE A 908 -12.56 26.95 -31.03
N SER A 909 -13.49 27.67 -30.42
CA SER A 909 -14.79 28.03 -30.97
C SER A 909 -15.24 29.47 -30.64
N GLY A 910 -16.17 30.01 -31.42
CA GLY A 910 -16.76 31.34 -31.21
C GLY A 910 -16.17 32.44 -32.10
N ALA A 911 -15.95 33.62 -31.52
CA ALA A 911 -15.52 34.83 -32.21
C ALA A 911 -14.09 35.26 -31.85
N VAL A 912 -13.37 35.83 -32.80
CA VAL A 912 -12.02 36.40 -32.62
C VAL A 912 -11.91 37.79 -33.28
N PRO A 913 -11.10 38.72 -32.75
CA PRO A 913 -11.11 40.12 -33.18
C PRO A 913 -10.58 40.32 -34.62
N ALA A 914 -9.65 39.49 -35.07
CA ALA A 914 -9.05 39.62 -36.39
C ALA A 914 -8.42 38.31 -36.90
N GLU A 915 -8.21 38.24 -38.22
CA GLU A 915 -7.56 37.13 -38.93
C GLU A 915 -6.18 36.72 -38.36
N PRO A 916 -5.28 37.63 -37.91
CA PRO A 916 -4.01 37.23 -37.30
C PRO A 916 -4.19 36.41 -36.01
N MET A 917 -5.17 36.75 -35.16
CA MET A 917 -5.49 35.99 -33.95
C MET A 917 -6.01 34.59 -34.30
N ARG A 918 -6.88 34.49 -35.31
CA ARG A 918 -7.37 33.18 -35.80
C ARG A 918 -6.23 32.24 -36.21
N ARG A 919 -5.17 32.78 -36.84
CA ARG A 919 -3.97 32.03 -37.22
C ARG A 919 -3.08 31.68 -36.03
N HIS A 920 -2.95 32.56 -35.04
CA HIS A 920 -2.21 32.30 -33.80
C HIS A 920 -2.81 31.10 -33.04
N LEU A 921 -4.14 31.09 -32.87
CA LEU A 921 -4.84 29.97 -32.22
C LEU A 921 -4.77 28.67 -33.03
N ALA A 922 -4.78 28.73 -34.36
CA ALA A 922 -4.57 27.56 -35.22
C ALA A 922 -3.18 26.92 -35.03
N VAL A 923 -2.13 27.72 -34.82
CA VAL A 923 -0.79 27.20 -34.48
C VAL A 923 -0.80 26.50 -33.12
N ILE A 924 -1.50 27.05 -32.12
CA ILE A 924 -1.65 26.44 -30.78
C ILE A 924 -2.46 25.12 -30.85
N ALA A 925 -3.48 25.05 -31.71
CA ALA A 925 -4.29 23.85 -31.93
C ALA A 925 -3.56 22.73 -32.71
N GLY A 926 -2.37 23.00 -33.26
CA GLY A 926 -1.60 22.03 -34.04
C GLY A 926 -2.12 21.78 -35.47
N GLY A 927 -2.98 22.66 -36.00
CA GLY A 927 -3.54 22.52 -37.35
C GLY A 927 -4.66 23.52 -37.66
N GLU A 928 -5.24 23.44 -38.87
CA GLU A 928 -6.46 24.19 -39.20
C GLU A 928 -7.58 23.80 -38.23
N PRO A 929 -8.16 24.74 -37.45
CA PRO A 929 -9.16 24.41 -36.46
C PRO A 929 -10.44 23.90 -37.13
N ALA A 930 -10.95 22.77 -36.64
CA ALA A 930 -12.16 22.15 -37.15
C ALA A 930 -13.40 23.02 -36.85
N GLU A 931 -13.75 23.89 -37.81
CA GLU A 931 -15.03 24.60 -37.97
C GLU A 931 -15.65 25.25 -36.70
N ALA A 932 -15.12 26.39 -36.24
CA ALA A 932 -15.90 27.28 -35.34
C ALA A 932 -15.48 28.77 -35.23
N LEU A 933 -14.28 29.19 -35.65
CA LEU A 933 -13.82 30.58 -35.41
C LEU A 933 -14.27 31.60 -36.46
N THR A 934 -15.10 32.56 -36.03
CA THR A 934 -15.63 33.70 -36.79
C THR A 934 -14.91 35.00 -36.45
N ILE A 935 -14.86 35.98 -37.37
CA ILE A 935 -14.24 37.29 -37.09
C ILE A 935 -15.32 38.26 -36.59
N SER A 936 -15.15 38.82 -35.39
CA SER A 936 -16.01 39.85 -34.82
C SER A 936 -15.16 40.98 -34.21
N PRO A 937 -15.26 42.23 -34.69
CA PRO A 937 -14.46 43.35 -34.17
C PRO A 937 -14.97 43.88 -32.82
N ASP A 938 -16.15 43.47 -32.36
CA ASP A 938 -16.82 43.98 -31.16
C ASP A 938 -16.41 43.25 -29.86
N LEU A 939 -15.18 42.70 -29.82
CA LEU A 939 -14.63 41.98 -28.66
C LEU A 939 -13.76 42.91 -27.78
N PRO A 940 -13.53 42.60 -26.48
CA PRO A 940 -12.72 43.43 -25.59
C PRO A 940 -11.30 43.69 -26.09
N ASP A 941 -10.75 44.88 -25.82
CA ASP A 941 -9.40 45.28 -26.25
C ASP A 941 -8.29 44.37 -25.68
N ASP A 942 -8.51 43.75 -24.52
CA ASP A 942 -7.58 42.82 -23.88
C ASP A 942 -7.76 41.35 -24.32
N PHE A 943 -8.73 41.06 -25.21
CA PHE A 943 -9.03 39.71 -25.71
C PHE A 943 -7.78 38.96 -26.19
N VAL A 944 -6.89 39.66 -26.89
CA VAL A 944 -5.65 39.09 -27.44
C VAL A 944 -4.76 38.54 -26.33
N THR A 945 -4.55 39.33 -25.27
CA THR A 945 -3.72 38.98 -24.11
C THR A 945 -4.36 37.83 -23.33
N ASN A 946 -5.68 37.88 -23.13
CA ASN A 946 -6.40 36.95 -22.27
C ASN A 946 -6.59 35.59 -22.94
N ALA A 947 -6.91 35.57 -24.24
CA ALA A 947 -7.00 34.32 -25.01
C ALA A 947 -5.66 33.59 -25.10
N ASP A 948 -4.55 34.33 -25.23
CA ASP A 948 -3.19 33.80 -25.30
C ASP A 948 -2.68 33.30 -23.93
N ALA A 949 -3.02 34.01 -22.83
CA ALA A 949 -2.76 33.56 -21.47
C ALA A 949 -3.58 32.33 -21.08
N GLY A 950 -4.88 32.32 -21.39
CA GLY A 950 -5.77 31.17 -21.21
C GLY A 950 -5.28 29.95 -22.01
N SER A 951 -4.81 30.15 -23.24
CA SER A 951 -4.26 29.08 -24.07
C SER A 951 -3.00 28.46 -23.46
N ARG A 952 -2.08 29.28 -22.91
CA ARG A 952 -0.91 28.79 -22.16
C ARG A 952 -1.30 28.03 -20.89
N ALA A 953 -2.23 28.58 -20.10
CA ALA A 953 -2.70 27.94 -18.88
C ALA A 953 -3.38 26.60 -19.17
N LEU A 954 -4.24 26.53 -20.20
CA LEU A 954 -4.93 25.31 -20.61
C LEU A 954 -3.96 24.26 -21.20
N ALA A 955 -2.87 24.68 -21.85
CA ALA A 955 -1.84 23.76 -22.31
C ALA A 955 -1.17 22.99 -21.17
N LEU A 956 -1.04 23.60 -19.99
CA LEU A 956 -0.44 23.03 -18.77
C LEU A 956 -1.38 22.09 -17.98
N LEU A 957 -2.70 22.19 -18.19
CA LEU A 957 -3.67 21.30 -17.57
C LEU A 957 -3.83 20.00 -18.35
N ALA A 958 -4.35 18.94 -17.73
CA ALA A 958 -4.60 17.67 -18.40
C ALA A 958 -5.87 17.76 -19.27
N ASP A 959 -6.93 18.32 -18.69
CA ASP A 959 -8.18 18.73 -19.35
C ASP A 959 -8.69 20.06 -18.79
N GLY A 960 -9.59 20.71 -19.52
CA GLY A 960 -10.25 21.93 -19.08
C GLY A 960 -10.91 22.72 -20.20
N GLU A 961 -11.47 23.86 -19.84
CA GLU A 961 -12.00 24.84 -20.78
C GLU A 961 -11.79 26.25 -20.26
N PHE A 962 -11.65 27.21 -21.17
CA PHE A 962 -11.77 28.63 -20.84
C PHE A 962 -12.55 29.37 -21.91
N GLY A 963 -13.22 30.45 -21.53
CA GLY A 963 -14.02 31.23 -22.46
C GLY A 963 -14.42 32.60 -21.93
N LEU A 964 -14.86 33.45 -22.86
CA LEU A 964 -15.36 34.79 -22.59
C LEU A 964 -16.89 34.76 -22.48
N ASP A 965 -17.39 34.94 -21.26
CA ASP A 965 -18.81 35.01 -20.91
C ASP A 965 -19.21 36.49 -20.72
N GLY A 966 -19.70 37.12 -21.79
CA GLY A 966 -19.98 38.55 -21.80
C GLY A 966 -18.71 39.39 -21.72
N ASP A 967 -18.45 40.00 -20.56
CA ASP A 967 -17.28 40.80 -20.23
C ASP A 967 -16.28 40.09 -19.29
N ARG A 968 -16.54 38.83 -18.92
CA ARG A 968 -15.74 38.08 -17.95
C ARG A 968 -15.11 36.83 -18.56
N TRP A 969 -13.85 36.60 -18.23
CA TRP A 969 -13.15 35.37 -18.58
C TRP A 969 -13.44 34.29 -17.52
N VAL A 970 -13.76 33.09 -17.97
CA VAL A 970 -13.95 31.91 -17.11
C VAL A 970 -12.89 30.89 -17.50
N PHE A 971 -12.21 30.30 -16.52
CA PHE A 971 -11.20 29.27 -16.73
C PHE A 971 -11.43 28.12 -15.74
N SER A 972 -11.60 26.92 -16.27
CA SER A 972 -11.76 25.71 -15.46
C SER A 972 -10.95 24.55 -16.01
N GLY A 973 -10.56 23.62 -15.15
CA GLY A 973 -9.89 22.41 -15.59
C GLY A 973 -9.19 21.66 -14.48
N ARG A 974 -8.50 20.59 -14.86
CA ARG A 974 -7.88 19.64 -13.93
C ARG A 974 -6.41 19.42 -14.28
N ALA A 975 -5.53 19.56 -13.30
CA ALA A 975 -4.10 19.35 -13.45
C ALA A 975 -3.69 17.93 -13.02
N GLU A 976 -2.66 17.36 -13.65
CA GLU A 976 -2.06 16.09 -13.19
C GLU A 976 -1.24 16.26 -11.91
N THR A 977 -0.68 17.45 -11.66
CA THR A 977 0.16 17.75 -10.48
C THR A 977 -0.11 19.14 -9.92
N GLU A 978 0.28 19.38 -8.66
CA GLU A 978 0.15 20.71 -8.04
C GLU A 978 1.07 21.74 -8.70
N GLU A 979 2.25 21.35 -9.20
CA GLU A 979 3.14 22.22 -9.98
C GLU A 979 2.47 22.68 -11.29
N ALA A 980 1.79 21.76 -11.99
CA ALA A 980 1.04 22.09 -13.21
C ALA A 980 -0.13 23.03 -12.93
N LYS A 981 -0.85 22.82 -11.81
CA LYS A 981 -1.91 23.71 -11.31
C LYS A 981 -1.38 25.10 -10.96
N GLN A 982 -0.27 25.21 -10.23
CA GLN A 982 0.34 26.49 -9.88
C GLN A 982 0.92 27.20 -11.11
N ALA A 983 1.50 26.47 -12.07
CA ALA A 983 1.99 27.04 -13.32
C ALA A 983 0.85 27.58 -14.21
N ALA A 984 -0.29 26.88 -14.29
CA ALA A 984 -1.48 27.35 -15.00
C ALA A 984 -2.06 28.63 -14.35
N LEU A 985 -2.20 28.64 -13.02
CA LEU A 985 -2.65 29.84 -12.28
C LEU A 985 -1.66 31.01 -12.44
N THR A 986 -0.35 30.75 -12.47
CA THR A 986 0.68 31.78 -12.71
C THR A 986 0.61 32.34 -14.13
N ALA A 987 0.31 31.51 -15.13
CA ALA A 987 0.14 31.94 -16.52
C ALA A 987 -1.07 32.88 -16.70
N LEU A 988 -2.15 32.66 -15.94
CA LEU A 988 -3.28 33.60 -15.85
C LEU A 988 -2.92 34.85 -15.04
N ALA A 989 -2.14 34.70 -13.96
CA ALA A 989 -1.72 35.80 -13.09
C ALA A 989 -0.75 36.81 -13.73
N ALA A 990 -0.11 36.43 -14.84
CA ALA A 990 0.70 37.34 -15.64
C ALA A 990 -0.11 38.39 -16.43
N VAL A 991 -1.45 38.29 -16.44
CA VAL A 991 -2.35 39.21 -17.13
C VAL A 991 -2.75 40.38 -16.21
N PRO A 992 -2.65 41.64 -16.65
CA PRO A 992 -2.97 42.81 -15.81
C PRO A 992 -4.46 42.99 -15.47
N THR A 993 -5.36 42.18 -16.05
CA THR A 993 -6.83 42.14 -15.82
C THR A 993 -7.26 40.86 -15.06
N LEU A 994 -6.44 40.39 -14.14
CA LEU A 994 -6.67 39.22 -13.28
C LEU A 994 -8.04 39.21 -12.57
N ASP A 995 -8.56 40.40 -12.22
CA ASP A 995 -9.87 40.63 -11.59
C ASP A 995 -11.07 40.28 -12.50
N GLN A 996 -10.82 40.08 -13.79
CA GLN A 996 -11.81 39.65 -14.79
C GLN A 996 -11.85 38.13 -14.99
N TRP A 997 -11.05 37.35 -14.27
CA TRP A 997 -10.99 35.89 -14.39
C TRP A 997 -11.73 35.18 -13.24
N GLU A 998 -12.76 34.41 -13.59
CA GLU A 998 -13.37 33.40 -12.72
C GLU A 998 -12.61 32.07 -12.92
N THR A 999 -11.79 31.66 -11.93
CA THR A 999 -10.91 30.49 -12.07
C THR A 999 -11.32 29.33 -11.16
N SER A 1000 -11.28 28.10 -11.69
CA SER A 1000 -11.56 26.87 -10.94
C SER A 1000 -10.66 25.73 -11.44
N VAL A 1001 -9.47 25.60 -10.85
CA VAL A 1001 -8.49 24.56 -11.21
C VAL A 1001 -8.35 23.55 -10.06
N THR A 1002 -8.74 22.31 -10.31
CA THR A 1002 -8.59 21.20 -9.36
C THR A 1002 -7.46 20.27 -9.77
N LEU A 1003 -7.09 19.33 -8.89
CA LEU A 1003 -6.25 18.19 -9.26
C LEU A 1003 -7.14 17.08 -9.80
N LEU A 1004 -6.65 16.33 -10.79
CA LEU A 1004 -7.25 15.04 -11.13
C LEU A 1004 -7.06 14.05 -9.97
N PRO A 1005 -8.03 13.15 -9.72
CA PRO A 1005 -7.81 12.00 -8.84
C PRO A 1005 -6.61 11.18 -9.36
N PRO A 1006 -5.66 10.77 -8.50
CA PRO A 1006 -4.48 10.02 -8.92
C PRO A 1006 -4.82 8.73 -9.71
N LEU A 1007 -5.97 8.13 -9.42
CA LEU A 1007 -6.47 6.94 -10.13
C LEU A 1007 -6.82 7.19 -11.60
N ASP A 1008 -7.48 8.30 -11.94
CA ASP A 1008 -7.90 8.57 -13.33
C ASP A 1008 -6.65 8.71 -14.22
N VAL A 1009 -5.67 9.47 -13.75
CA VAL A 1009 -4.36 9.66 -14.41
C VAL A 1009 -3.64 8.32 -14.59
N CYS A 1010 -3.65 7.47 -13.57
CA CYS A 1010 -3.07 6.13 -13.60
C CYS A 1010 -3.78 5.23 -14.63
N ARG A 1011 -5.12 5.18 -14.59
CA ARG A 1011 -5.97 4.35 -15.46
C ARG A 1011 -5.78 4.71 -16.94
N ASP A 1012 -5.68 5.98 -17.27
CA ASP A 1012 -5.49 6.42 -18.66
C ASP A 1012 -4.08 6.14 -19.18
N LYS A 1013 -3.03 6.39 -18.40
CA LYS A 1013 -1.64 6.07 -18.82
C LYS A 1013 -1.45 4.56 -19.00
N VAL A 1014 -2.06 3.74 -18.13
CA VAL A 1014 -2.06 2.27 -18.26
C VAL A 1014 -2.88 1.81 -19.48
N THR A 1015 -4.02 2.43 -19.77
CA THR A 1015 -4.84 2.11 -20.96
C THR A 1015 -4.09 2.45 -22.26
N ALA A 1016 -3.44 3.62 -22.32
CA ALA A 1016 -2.60 4.04 -23.44
C ALA A 1016 -1.34 3.16 -23.59
N PHE A 1017 -0.80 2.62 -22.49
CA PHE A 1017 0.24 1.60 -22.51
C PHE A 1017 -0.26 0.29 -23.14
N ALA A 1018 -1.39 -0.25 -22.66
CA ALA A 1018 -1.97 -1.50 -23.14
C ALA A 1018 -2.23 -1.46 -24.67
N ALA A 1019 -2.74 -0.33 -25.18
CA ALA A 1019 -3.02 -0.13 -26.60
C ALA A 1019 -1.79 -0.25 -27.52
N ARG A 1020 -0.57 -0.05 -27.00
CA ARG A 1020 0.69 -0.23 -27.76
C ARG A 1020 1.12 -1.70 -27.92
N ASN A 1021 0.56 -2.61 -27.11
CA ASN A 1021 0.95 -4.02 -27.02
C ASN A 1021 2.48 -4.23 -26.91
N ALA A 1022 3.13 -3.45 -26.03
CA ALA A 1022 4.59 -3.38 -25.92
C ALA A 1022 5.24 -4.56 -25.15
N ILE A 1023 4.44 -5.40 -24.49
CA ILE A 1023 4.92 -6.59 -23.77
C ILE A 1023 4.92 -7.78 -24.73
N VAL A 1024 6.11 -8.30 -25.02
CA VAL A 1024 6.37 -9.38 -25.97
C VAL A 1024 6.93 -10.59 -25.23
N PHE A 1025 6.51 -11.78 -25.65
CA PHE A 1025 6.93 -13.05 -25.08
C PHE A 1025 7.68 -13.90 -26.11
N GLN A 1026 8.57 -14.76 -25.63
CA GLN A 1026 9.20 -15.76 -26.48
C GLN A 1026 8.15 -16.73 -27.07
N SER A 1027 8.41 -17.23 -28.29
CA SER A 1027 7.44 -18.06 -29.03
C SER A 1027 7.07 -19.31 -28.24
N GLY A 1028 5.77 -19.58 -28.10
CA GLY A 1028 5.24 -20.71 -27.31
C GLY A 1028 5.51 -20.64 -25.80
N SER A 1029 5.92 -19.47 -25.28
CA SER A 1029 6.34 -19.31 -23.88
C SER A 1029 5.63 -18.14 -23.19
N ALA A 1030 5.67 -18.17 -21.85
CA ALA A 1030 5.37 -17.07 -20.95
C ALA A 1030 6.61 -16.26 -20.55
N ARG A 1031 7.81 -16.64 -21.00
CA ARG A 1031 9.03 -15.87 -20.79
C ARG A 1031 8.96 -14.54 -21.56
N ILE A 1032 8.90 -13.44 -20.82
CA ILE A 1032 9.02 -12.07 -21.32
C ILE A 1032 10.34 -11.92 -22.08
N ALA A 1033 10.31 -11.21 -23.20
CA ALA A 1033 11.50 -10.88 -23.98
C ALA A 1033 12.27 -9.71 -23.33
N ASP A 1034 13.61 -9.76 -23.36
CA ASP A 1034 14.48 -8.73 -22.79
C ASP A 1034 14.18 -7.31 -23.35
N GLU A 1035 13.70 -7.23 -24.60
CA GLU A 1035 13.25 -6.02 -25.28
C GLU A 1035 12.03 -5.34 -24.62
N SER A 1036 11.24 -6.07 -23.84
CA SER A 1036 10.06 -5.55 -23.12
C SER A 1036 10.37 -5.05 -21.70
N VAL A 1037 11.60 -5.21 -21.21
CA VAL A 1037 12.00 -4.71 -19.88
C VAL A 1037 11.71 -3.21 -19.71
N PRO A 1038 12.07 -2.30 -20.64
CA PRO A 1038 11.77 -0.87 -20.52
C PRO A 1038 10.28 -0.55 -20.54
N ALA A 1039 9.47 -1.36 -21.23
CA ALA A 1039 8.02 -1.19 -21.25
C ALA A 1039 7.39 -1.57 -19.90
N ILE A 1040 7.95 -2.56 -19.20
CA ILE A 1040 7.48 -2.93 -17.85
C ILE A 1040 7.97 -1.92 -16.81
N ASP A 1041 9.16 -1.31 -17.00
CA ASP A 1041 9.61 -0.15 -16.21
C ASP A 1041 8.65 1.05 -16.37
N GLU A 1042 8.25 1.37 -17.61
CA GLU A 1042 7.28 2.42 -17.93
C GLU A 1042 5.91 2.16 -17.28
N LEU A 1043 5.40 0.92 -17.36
CA LEU A 1043 4.14 0.52 -16.76
C LEU A 1043 4.16 0.58 -15.21
N ALA A 1044 5.25 0.13 -14.58
CA ALA A 1044 5.40 0.25 -13.13
C ALA A 1044 5.43 1.73 -12.69
N GLY A 1045 6.09 2.59 -13.47
CA GLY A 1045 6.05 4.04 -13.26
C GLY A 1045 4.63 4.63 -13.31
N TYR A 1046 3.75 4.08 -14.15
CA TYR A 1046 2.34 4.49 -14.18
C TYR A 1046 1.54 3.93 -13.01
N LEU A 1047 1.71 2.65 -12.66
CA LEU A 1047 1.00 2.02 -11.53
C LEU A 1047 1.38 2.61 -10.16
N GLY A 1048 2.59 3.17 -10.05
CA GLY A 1048 3.02 3.97 -8.89
C GLY A 1048 2.24 5.28 -8.70
N LEU A 1049 1.51 5.76 -9.71
CA LEU A 1049 0.65 6.96 -9.59
C LEU A 1049 -0.66 6.68 -8.85
N CYS A 1050 -1.09 5.41 -8.74
CA CYS A 1050 -2.27 5.02 -8.00
C CYS A 1050 -1.96 3.85 -7.04
N PRO A 1051 -1.36 4.10 -5.86
CA PRO A 1051 -0.92 3.04 -4.95
C PRO A 1051 -2.05 2.13 -4.42
N GLU A 1052 -3.30 2.59 -4.38
CA GLU A 1052 -4.43 1.88 -3.78
C GLU A 1052 -5.26 1.04 -4.78
N ALA A 1053 -5.09 1.19 -6.09
CA ALA A 1053 -6.01 0.62 -7.08
C ALA A 1053 -5.84 -0.89 -7.27
N THR A 1054 -6.91 -1.68 -7.36
CA THR A 1054 -6.77 -3.08 -7.78
C THR A 1054 -6.49 -3.16 -9.29
N VAL A 1055 -5.49 -3.93 -9.70
CA VAL A 1055 -5.05 -4.09 -11.09
C VAL A 1055 -5.20 -5.54 -11.55
N ASN A 1056 -6.11 -5.79 -12.48
CA ASN A 1056 -6.21 -7.07 -13.17
C ASN A 1056 -5.27 -7.06 -14.38
N VAL A 1057 -4.35 -8.01 -14.44
CA VAL A 1057 -3.45 -8.27 -15.58
C VAL A 1057 -4.06 -9.39 -16.40
N GLU A 1058 -4.53 -9.07 -17.60
CA GLU A 1058 -5.40 -9.93 -18.41
C GLU A 1058 -4.65 -10.45 -19.65
N GLY A 1059 -4.35 -11.75 -19.64
CA GLY A 1059 -3.66 -12.44 -20.72
C GLY A 1059 -4.59 -12.95 -21.82
N HIS A 1060 -4.20 -12.75 -23.08
CA HIS A 1060 -4.93 -13.26 -24.26
C HIS A 1060 -3.99 -13.95 -25.28
N THR A 1061 -4.55 -14.91 -26.01
CA THR A 1061 -3.90 -15.61 -27.13
C THR A 1061 -4.71 -15.48 -28.42
N ASP A 1062 -4.11 -15.90 -29.53
CA ASP A 1062 -4.82 -16.19 -30.77
C ASP A 1062 -5.29 -17.65 -30.83
N ALA A 1063 -6.13 -17.97 -31.82
CA ALA A 1063 -6.73 -19.30 -32.01
C ALA A 1063 -5.80 -20.36 -32.63
N ASP A 1064 -4.49 -20.30 -32.33
CA ASP A 1064 -3.50 -21.29 -32.78
C ASP A 1064 -3.12 -22.21 -31.61
N GLY A 1065 -3.91 -23.25 -31.35
CA GLY A 1065 -3.65 -24.21 -30.28
C GLY A 1065 -4.85 -25.11 -29.98
N GLU A 1066 -4.77 -25.79 -28.84
CA GLU A 1066 -5.94 -26.35 -28.14
C GLU A 1066 -6.39 -25.32 -27.09
N ASP A 1067 -7.70 -25.11 -26.92
CA ASP A 1067 -8.29 -24.09 -26.04
C ASP A 1067 -7.68 -24.10 -24.62
N GLU A 1068 -7.51 -25.30 -24.04
CA GLU A 1068 -6.95 -25.49 -22.69
C GLU A 1068 -5.46 -25.08 -22.60
N ALA A 1069 -4.69 -25.31 -23.66
CA ALA A 1069 -3.29 -24.89 -23.73
C ALA A 1069 -3.17 -23.37 -23.94
N ASN A 1070 -4.08 -22.78 -24.72
CA ASN A 1070 -4.18 -21.34 -24.93
C ASN A 1070 -4.61 -20.61 -23.64
N LEU A 1071 -5.56 -21.17 -22.89
CA LEU A 1071 -5.95 -20.69 -21.56
C LEU A 1071 -4.76 -20.73 -20.60
N ALA A 1072 -4.10 -21.88 -20.44
CA ALA A 1072 -2.93 -22.02 -19.56
C ALA A 1072 -1.79 -21.05 -19.92
N LEU A 1073 -1.48 -20.92 -21.22
CA LEU A 1073 -0.46 -19.98 -21.70
C LEU A 1073 -0.83 -18.51 -21.44
N SER A 1074 -2.12 -18.17 -21.49
CA SER A 1074 -2.60 -16.82 -21.20
C SER A 1074 -2.47 -16.48 -19.71
N VAL A 1075 -2.78 -17.42 -18.81
CA VAL A 1075 -2.59 -17.27 -17.36
C VAL A 1075 -1.10 -17.09 -17.06
N SER A 1076 -0.24 -18.01 -17.53
CA SER A 1076 1.20 -17.94 -17.27
C SER A 1076 1.86 -16.65 -17.76
N ARG A 1077 1.33 -16.04 -18.83
CA ARG A 1077 1.79 -14.73 -19.32
C ARG A 1077 1.34 -13.56 -18.45
N ALA A 1078 0.13 -13.61 -17.91
CA ALA A 1078 -0.33 -12.63 -16.95
C ALA A 1078 0.47 -12.73 -15.65
N GLU A 1079 0.68 -13.94 -15.13
CA GLU A 1079 1.53 -14.22 -13.96
C GLU A 1079 2.96 -13.66 -14.16
N ALA A 1080 3.61 -13.96 -15.28
CA ALA A 1080 4.96 -13.45 -15.56
C ALA A 1080 5.04 -11.90 -15.61
N VAL A 1081 3.95 -11.22 -15.99
CA VAL A 1081 3.88 -9.75 -15.97
C VAL A 1081 3.61 -9.22 -14.55
N VAL A 1082 2.77 -9.91 -13.77
CA VAL A 1082 2.58 -9.61 -12.34
C VAL A 1082 3.92 -9.74 -11.60
N ASP A 1083 4.64 -10.84 -11.74
CA ASP A 1083 5.97 -11.04 -11.16
C ASP A 1083 6.94 -9.91 -11.53
N ALA A 1084 6.95 -9.52 -12.81
CA ALA A 1084 7.81 -8.45 -13.31
C ALA A 1084 7.43 -7.05 -12.77
N LEU A 1085 6.17 -6.82 -12.40
CA LEU A 1085 5.71 -5.58 -11.73
C LEU A 1085 5.99 -5.60 -10.23
N ILE A 1086 5.87 -6.75 -9.56
CA ILE A 1086 6.24 -6.94 -8.15
C ILE A 1086 7.74 -6.64 -7.96
N LEU A 1087 8.59 -7.14 -8.85
CA LEU A 1087 10.04 -6.84 -8.89
C LEU A 1087 10.37 -5.35 -9.07
N ARG A 1088 9.39 -4.51 -9.42
CA ARG A 1088 9.52 -3.05 -9.57
C ARG A 1088 8.86 -2.27 -8.43
N GLY A 1089 8.42 -2.96 -7.37
CA GLY A 1089 7.84 -2.35 -6.18
C GLY A 1089 6.34 -2.07 -6.24
N ILE A 1090 5.61 -2.68 -7.19
CA ILE A 1090 4.14 -2.66 -7.16
C ILE A 1090 3.65 -3.74 -6.18
N GLY A 1091 2.79 -3.35 -5.24
CA GLY A 1091 2.29 -4.24 -4.18
C GLY A 1091 1.57 -5.48 -4.71
N PRO A 1092 1.91 -6.70 -4.25
CA PRO A 1092 1.32 -7.94 -4.75
C PRO A 1092 -0.17 -8.10 -4.41
N GLU A 1093 -0.63 -7.55 -3.27
CA GLU A 1093 -2.02 -7.62 -2.77
C GLU A 1093 -3.06 -7.03 -3.72
N ARG A 1094 -2.61 -6.20 -4.67
CA ARG A 1094 -3.41 -5.45 -5.62
C ARG A 1094 -3.15 -5.82 -7.09
N LEU A 1095 -2.41 -6.92 -7.34
CA LEU A 1095 -2.12 -7.43 -8.69
C LEU A 1095 -2.76 -8.81 -8.90
N TYR A 1096 -3.68 -8.94 -9.87
CA TYR A 1096 -4.40 -10.18 -10.13
C TYR A 1096 -4.17 -10.68 -11.57
N ALA A 1097 -3.55 -11.85 -11.73
CA ALA A 1097 -3.37 -12.48 -13.03
C ALA A 1097 -4.65 -13.20 -13.49
N ILE A 1098 -5.16 -12.86 -14.66
CA ILE A 1098 -6.34 -13.48 -15.28
C ILE A 1098 -5.98 -13.93 -16.70
N GLY A 1099 -6.28 -15.17 -17.06
CA GLY A 1099 -6.11 -15.67 -18.43
C GLY A 1099 -7.45 -15.92 -19.10
N TYR A 1100 -7.64 -15.40 -20.32
CA TYR A 1100 -8.83 -15.62 -21.13
C TYR A 1100 -8.61 -16.54 -22.33
N GLY A 1101 -7.37 -16.99 -22.56
CA GLY A 1101 -6.98 -17.72 -23.77
C GLY A 1101 -7.39 -16.95 -25.03
N GLU A 1102 -8.02 -17.66 -25.97
CA GLU A 1102 -8.53 -17.10 -27.22
C GLU A 1102 -9.99 -16.59 -27.15
N SER A 1103 -10.66 -16.69 -26.00
CA SER A 1103 -12.12 -16.47 -25.88
C SER A 1103 -12.57 -15.03 -26.11
N LEU A 1104 -11.66 -14.05 -26.02
CA LEU A 1104 -11.90 -12.61 -26.21
C LEU A 1104 -10.99 -12.01 -27.30
N PRO A 1105 -11.23 -12.35 -28.59
CA PRO A 1105 -10.46 -11.81 -29.71
C PRO A 1105 -10.89 -10.38 -30.05
N VAL A 1106 -9.92 -9.49 -30.28
CA VAL A 1106 -10.14 -8.10 -30.72
C VAL A 1106 -9.97 -7.91 -32.23
N ALA A 1107 -9.42 -8.92 -32.92
CA ALA A 1107 -9.24 -8.94 -34.36
C ALA A 1107 -9.44 -10.35 -34.95
N SER A 1108 -9.57 -10.45 -36.28
CA SER A 1108 -9.76 -11.75 -36.95
C SER A 1108 -8.53 -12.66 -36.83
N ASN A 1109 -8.74 -13.84 -36.23
CA ASN A 1109 -7.76 -14.93 -36.17
C ASN A 1109 -7.42 -15.53 -37.55
N GLU A 1110 -8.06 -15.12 -38.66
CA GLU A 1110 -7.71 -15.61 -40.01
C GLU A 1110 -6.45 -14.95 -40.58
N THR A 1111 -6.01 -13.82 -40.02
CA THR A 1111 -4.89 -13.02 -40.56
C THR A 1111 -3.71 -12.96 -39.59
N ARG A 1112 -2.48 -12.91 -40.11
CA ARG A 1112 -1.28 -12.77 -39.25
C ARG A 1112 -1.32 -11.53 -38.36
N ALA A 1113 -1.82 -10.41 -38.90
CA ALA A 1113 -1.95 -9.16 -38.16
C ALA A 1113 -3.00 -9.27 -37.05
N GLY A 1114 -4.16 -9.88 -37.32
CA GLY A 1114 -5.19 -10.08 -36.31
C GLY A 1114 -4.78 -11.06 -35.21
N LYS A 1115 -4.10 -12.16 -35.56
CA LYS A 1115 -3.45 -13.05 -34.59
C LYS A 1115 -2.45 -12.32 -33.68
N GLN A 1116 -1.62 -11.44 -34.26
CA GLN A 1116 -0.68 -10.63 -33.49
C GLN A 1116 -1.38 -9.62 -32.57
N ALA A 1117 -2.53 -9.05 -32.97
CA ALA A 1117 -3.33 -8.18 -32.12
C ALA A 1117 -4.09 -8.93 -30.99
N ASN A 1118 -4.44 -10.21 -31.21
CA ASN A 1118 -5.08 -11.04 -30.19
C ASN A 1118 -4.10 -11.51 -29.11
N ARG A 1119 -2.83 -11.72 -29.44
CA ARG A 1119 -1.73 -11.97 -28.49
C ARG A 1119 -1.35 -10.69 -27.76
N ARG A 1120 -2.03 -10.38 -26.66
CA ARG A 1120 -1.87 -9.13 -25.89
C ARG A 1120 -1.98 -9.35 -24.39
N ILE A 1121 -1.50 -8.37 -23.63
CA ILE A 1121 -1.84 -8.18 -22.22
C ILE A 1121 -2.71 -6.93 -22.11
N VAL A 1122 -3.82 -7.02 -21.38
CA VAL A 1122 -4.70 -5.90 -21.04
C VAL A 1122 -4.60 -5.65 -19.53
N PHE A 1123 -4.89 -4.43 -19.10
CA PHE A 1123 -4.85 -4.03 -17.70
C PHE A 1123 -6.15 -3.32 -17.34
N THR A 1124 -6.84 -3.79 -16.32
CA THR A 1124 -8.10 -3.20 -15.83
C THR A 1124 -7.92 -2.73 -14.39
N LEU A 1125 -8.18 -1.44 -14.11
CA LEU A 1125 -8.03 -0.85 -12.79
C LEU A 1125 -9.39 -0.59 -12.11
N ALA A 1126 -9.58 -1.16 -10.93
CA ALA A 1126 -10.75 -0.95 -10.07
C ALA A 1126 -10.41 -0.15 -8.81
N ASP A 1127 -11.38 0.63 -8.34
CA ASP A 1127 -11.46 1.10 -6.94
C ASP A 1127 -11.91 -0.06 -6.04
N GLU A 1128 -11.63 0.07 -4.74
CA GLU A 1128 -12.10 -0.86 -3.68
C GLU A 1128 -13.59 -0.68 -3.35
#